data_AF-A0A942L291-F1
#
_entry.id   AF-A0A942L291-F1
#
_cell.length_a   1.000
_cell.length_b   1.000
_cell.length_c   1.000
_cell.angle_alpha   90.00
_cell.angle_beta   90.00
_cell.angle_gamma   90.00
#
_symmetry.space_group_name_H-M   'P 1'
#
loop_
_entity.id
_entity.type
_entity.pdbx_description
1 polymer ?
#
loop_
_entity_poly.entity_id
_entity_poly.type
_entity_poly.pdbx_seq_one_letter_code
_entity_poly.pdbx_strand_id
1 'polypeptide(L)'
;PTKDMVLGVYYLTTYNPAARGAGSAFASVHEALMAYQDGAIEINAPIKVRRTAKHADGSTVSRVVEATIGRLIFNEAIPQDLGFVDRTQVENVCNLEINQLVPLKVLRTIVERCYRKYGSAVTTEVLDRIKTLGFEYATKSGISIAIGDVVIPKDKGRIVGEAEKVVANIERAFARGMMNADEKYQNVIDVWSQTSAKVQRALLDSMPAFNPMFMMVDAGARGNISQITQLGGMRGLMSDPMGRIIELPVKANFREGLTVLEYFTSTHGARKGAADTAIRTADSGYLTRRLVDVSQDVIIREEDCGTTEGIVVEAIRDGRQTIVNLSERIAGRVAADDVVALPHRDPLTGQWLDSPPILVQAGQLIDEDAALAVMLYGVVSAPVAGTAQRREDSDDVQITDKHGQMHSLTLPNAGAKWLVQNGDIVKAGQQLTEGLIRAVHIRNVLTCKSRYGVCIKCYGKNLATGGMVEMGEAIGIIAAQSIGEPGTQLTMRTFHTGGVAGDDITQGLPRVEELFEARRPKGQAIISEIDGTARFVDAKKGREIEISGLDGDVKSYPITFGARLKVVEGGAVQAGDELTEGPVNPAELLAVKGIRAVQAYVLQEVQKVYRTQGVEINDKHVEVIVRQTLRKVKVDDPGGTDLLPGGLIDVMDFEEANARALMEEREPAVARPVLLGITKASLATDSFLSAASFQETTRVLTDAAIKTKTDPLIGLKENVIIGKLIPAGTGMGRYRNIRVVVAGTEENVDTRAGLPV
;
A
#
# COMPACT_ATOMS: atom_id res chain seq x y z
N PRO A 1 5.61 17.39 -9.71
CA PRO A 1 7.00 17.84 -10.01
C PRO A 1 8.00 16.67 -9.93
N THR A 2 8.94 16.57 -10.88
CA THR A 2 10.01 15.56 -10.90
C THR A 2 11.32 16.18 -11.44
N LYS A 3 12.46 15.53 -11.19
CA LYS A 3 13.79 15.92 -11.69
C LYS A 3 14.11 17.41 -11.41
N ASP A 4 14.35 18.19 -12.44
CA ASP A 4 14.86 19.57 -12.39
C ASP A 4 13.95 20.49 -11.58
N MET A 5 12.62 20.31 -11.68
CA MET A 5 11.68 21.08 -10.87
C MET A 5 11.90 20.85 -9.37
N VAL A 6 12.16 19.60 -8.96
CA VAL A 6 12.41 19.24 -7.57
C VAL A 6 13.77 19.79 -7.13
N LEU A 7 14.78 19.65 -7.99
CA LEU A 7 16.13 20.13 -7.71
C LEU A 7 16.18 21.65 -7.52
N GLY A 8 15.46 22.41 -8.36
CA GLY A 8 15.37 23.87 -8.25
C GLY A 8 14.65 24.32 -6.98
N VAL A 9 13.53 23.69 -6.62
CA VAL A 9 12.84 23.98 -5.34
C VAL A 9 13.68 23.58 -4.14
N TYR A 10 14.40 22.46 -4.22
CA TYR A 10 15.32 22.02 -3.18
C TYR A 10 16.43 23.05 -2.99
N TYR A 11 17.12 23.45 -4.07
CA TYR A 11 18.14 24.51 -4.03
C TYR A 11 17.60 25.83 -3.47
N LEU A 12 16.39 26.23 -3.89
CA LEU A 12 15.71 27.44 -3.44
C LEU A 12 15.43 27.42 -1.92
N THR A 13 15.17 26.25 -1.33
CA THR A 13 14.79 26.13 0.08
C THR A 13 15.96 25.75 1.00
N THR A 14 17.15 25.59 0.42
CA THR A 14 18.39 25.29 1.13
C THR A 14 18.77 26.40 2.10
N TYR A 15 19.34 25.99 3.22
CA TYR A 15 19.82 26.87 4.27
C TYR A 15 21.34 26.86 4.30
N ASN A 16 21.97 28.03 4.16
CA ASN A 16 23.41 28.18 4.24
C ASN A 16 23.80 29.28 5.24
N PRO A 17 24.26 28.93 6.46
CA PRO A 17 24.64 29.92 7.46
C PRO A 17 25.92 30.69 7.07
N ALA A 18 26.74 30.16 6.17
CA ALA A 18 27.95 30.81 5.69
C ALA A 18 27.73 31.68 4.43
N ALA A 19 26.49 31.76 3.93
CA ALA A 19 26.17 32.55 2.74
C ALA A 19 26.26 34.06 3.02
N ARG A 20 26.58 34.82 1.97
CA ARG A 20 26.68 36.28 2.05
C ARG A 20 25.34 36.88 2.49
N GLY A 21 25.38 37.74 3.51
CA GLY A 21 24.18 38.37 4.07
C GLY A 21 23.53 37.62 5.23
N ALA A 22 24.12 36.51 5.70
CA ALA A 22 23.63 35.77 6.85
C ALA A 22 23.48 36.67 8.10
N GLY A 23 22.31 36.60 8.75
CA GLY A 23 21.97 37.37 9.95
C GLY A 23 21.43 38.77 9.69
N SER A 24 21.32 39.20 8.43
CA SER A 24 20.76 40.52 8.07
C SER A 24 19.29 40.62 8.46
N ALA A 25 18.85 41.81 8.87
CA ALA A 25 17.46 42.08 9.26
C ALA A 25 16.82 43.08 8.30
N PHE A 26 15.60 42.78 7.83
CA PHE A 26 14.86 43.61 6.88
C PHE A 26 13.48 43.99 7.45
N ALA A 27 13.03 45.21 7.11
CA ALA A 27 11.78 45.77 7.58
C ALA A 27 10.55 45.24 6.81
N SER A 28 10.76 44.67 5.60
CA SER A 28 9.72 44.03 4.78
C SER A 28 10.28 42.96 3.84
N VAL A 29 9.40 42.10 3.30
CA VAL A 29 9.77 41.09 2.27
C VAL A 29 10.29 41.74 1.00
N HIS A 30 9.70 42.87 0.57
CA HIS A 30 10.11 43.60 -0.63
C HIS A 30 11.53 44.16 -0.53
N GLU A 31 11.92 44.63 0.67
CA GLU A 31 13.28 45.10 0.93
C GLU A 31 14.30 43.96 0.85
N ALA A 32 13.96 42.78 1.39
CA ALA A 32 14.80 41.59 1.25
C ALA A 32 14.93 41.14 -0.22
N LEU A 33 13.85 41.20 -1.02
CA LEU A 33 13.90 40.90 -2.45
C LEU A 33 14.76 41.90 -3.21
N MET A 34 14.68 43.19 -2.88
CA MET A 34 15.52 44.23 -3.47
C MET A 34 17.00 44.00 -3.15
N ALA A 35 17.32 43.70 -1.89
CA ALA A 35 18.69 43.37 -1.48
C ALA A 35 19.24 42.12 -2.19
N TYR A 36 18.38 41.14 -2.51
CA TYR A 36 18.76 39.99 -3.34
C TYR A 36 19.04 40.39 -4.79
N GLN A 37 18.18 41.22 -5.39
CA GLN A 37 18.33 41.71 -6.77
C GLN A 37 19.60 42.55 -6.94
N ASP A 38 19.94 43.37 -5.95
CA ASP A 38 21.19 44.14 -5.89
C ASP A 38 22.41 43.26 -5.60
N GLY A 39 22.21 41.99 -5.24
CA GLY A 39 23.27 41.04 -4.91
C GLY A 39 23.94 41.31 -3.56
N ALA A 40 23.29 42.04 -2.65
CA ALA A 40 23.78 42.26 -1.28
C ALA A 40 23.69 40.99 -0.42
N ILE A 41 22.73 40.11 -0.73
CA ILE A 41 22.46 38.88 0.00
C ILE A 41 22.25 37.70 -0.95
N GLU A 42 22.62 36.50 -0.51
CA GLU A 42 22.40 35.26 -1.24
C GLU A 42 21.04 34.62 -0.91
N ILE A 43 20.51 33.84 -1.85
CA ILE A 43 19.17 33.24 -1.74
C ILE A 43 19.02 32.26 -0.57
N ASN A 44 20.12 31.59 -0.21
CA ASN A 44 20.19 30.58 0.85
C ASN A 44 20.63 31.15 2.21
N ALA A 45 20.91 32.47 2.29
CA ALA A 45 21.35 33.10 3.51
C ALA A 45 20.21 33.21 4.53
N PRO A 46 20.45 32.90 5.82
CA PRO A 46 19.49 33.15 6.88
C PRO A 46 19.31 34.65 7.09
N ILE A 47 18.06 35.11 7.06
CA ILE A 47 17.70 36.51 7.27
C ILE A 47 16.54 36.63 8.25
N LYS A 48 16.44 37.79 8.90
CA LYS A 48 15.32 38.13 9.78
C LYS A 48 14.42 39.13 9.07
N VAL A 49 13.17 38.77 8.82
CA VAL A 49 12.23 39.65 8.10
C VAL A 49 11.02 39.92 8.97
N ARG A 50 10.65 41.20 9.09
CA ARG A 50 9.38 41.57 9.70
C ARG A 50 8.23 41.24 8.74
N ARG A 51 7.35 40.31 9.15
CA ARG A 51 6.09 40.02 8.45
C ARG A 51 4.91 40.55 9.25
N THR A 52 3.92 41.03 8.52
CA THR A 52 2.66 41.53 9.06
C THR A 52 1.54 40.70 8.46
N ALA A 53 0.71 40.10 9.31
CA ALA A 53 -0.40 39.26 8.90
C ALA A 53 -1.65 39.62 9.70
N LYS A 54 -2.83 39.42 9.09
CA LYS A 54 -4.13 39.62 9.75
C LYS A 54 -4.54 38.31 10.43
N HIS A 55 -4.90 38.39 11.71
CA HIS A 55 -5.53 37.31 12.45
C HIS A 55 -6.97 37.08 11.95
N ALA A 56 -7.55 35.92 12.24
CA ALA A 56 -8.95 35.60 11.93
C ALA A 56 -9.93 36.63 12.55
N ASP A 57 -9.54 37.24 13.68
CA ASP A 57 -10.33 38.25 14.41
C ASP A 57 -10.15 39.67 13.84
N GLY A 58 -9.42 39.83 12.73
CA GLY A 58 -9.17 41.11 12.08
C GLY A 58 -8.01 41.94 12.66
N SER A 59 -7.44 41.56 13.81
CA SER A 59 -6.26 42.22 14.38
C SER A 59 -5.02 41.99 13.53
N THR A 60 -4.24 43.05 13.28
CA THR A 60 -2.99 42.97 12.52
C THR A 60 -1.83 42.73 13.48
N VAL A 61 -1.10 41.63 13.29
CA VAL A 61 0.06 41.26 14.11
C VAL A 61 1.32 41.35 13.25
N SER A 62 2.38 41.95 13.78
CA SER A 62 3.69 42.01 13.15
C SER A 62 4.72 41.27 14.00
N ARG A 63 5.44 40.33 13.39
CA ARG A 63 6.52 39.59 14.07
C ARG A 63 7.74 39.49 13.16
N VAL A 64 8.91 39.41 13.75
CA VAL A 64 10.16 39.09 13.03
C VAL A 64 10.25 37.58 12.89
N VAL A 65 10.36 37.10 11.66
CA VAL A 65 10.49 35.67 11.34
C VAL A 65 11.87 35.43 10.76
N GLU A 66 12.52 34.35 11.21
CA GLU A 66 13.78 33.89 10.64
C GLU A 66 13.51 32.92 9.49
N ALA A 67 14.00 33.27 8.30
CA ALA A 67 13.80 32.51 7.07
C ALA A 67 14.94 32.76 6.08
N THR A 68 14.93 32.08 4.94
CA THR A 68 15.78 32.44 3.79
C THR A 68 14.93 33.15 2.74
N ILE A 69 15.57 33.92 1.86
CA ILE A 69 14.86 34.58 0.74
C ILE A 69 14.19 33.55 -0.14
N GLY A 70 14.89 32.46 -0.45
CA GLY A 70 14.31 31.43 -1.29
C GLY A 70 13.06 30.78 -0.69
N ARG A 71 13.00 30.61 0.64
CA ARG A 71 11.77 30.18 1.33
C ARG A 71 10.67 31.25 1.25
N LEU A 72 10.98 32.54 1.34
CA LEU A 72 10.00 33.61 1.16
C LEU A 72 9.38 33.56 -0.25
N ILE A 73 10.22 33.48 -1.28
CA ILE A 73 9.79 33.37 -2.69
C ILE A 73 8.93 32.12 -2.91
N PHE A 74 9.35 30.98 -2.34
CA PHE A 74 8.58 29.74 -2.46
C PHE A 74 7.20 29.84 -1.80
N ASN A 75 7.11 30.51 -0.64
CA ASN A 75 5.86 30.71 0.07
C ASN A 75 4.88 31.64 -0.67
N GLU A 76 5.33 32.50 -1.58
CA GLU A 76 4.44 33.32 -2.42
C GLU A 76 3.73 32.47 -3.51
N ALA A 77 4.35 31.38 -3.95
CA ALA A 77 3.77 30.50 -4.95
C ALA A 77 2.72 29.53 -4.41
N ILE A 78 2.65 29.35 -3.09
CA ILE A 78 1.73 28.44 -2.44
C ILE A 78 0.71 29.19 -1.57
N PRO A 79 -0.52 28.67 -1.42
CA PRO A 79 -1.45 29.15 -0.42
C PRO A 79 -0.81 29.04 0.96
N GLN A 80 -1.02 30.05 1.79
CA GLN A 80 -0.36 30.11 3.07
C GLN A 80 -1.09 29.32 4.15
N ASP A 81 -2.21 28.67 3.90
CA ASP A 81 -3.11 28.08 4.90
C ASP A 81 -3.31 26.57 4.70
N LEU A 82 -2.26 25.86 4.29
CA LEU A 82 -2.28 24.44 3.97
C LEU A 82 -2.23 23.53 5.22
N GLY A 83 -2.14 24.10 6.43
CA GLY A 83 -2.14 23.38 7.71
C GLY A 83 -0.78 22.80 8.13
N PHE A 84 0.34 23.28 7.57
CA PHE A 84 1.68 22.97 8.08
C PHE A 84 1.97 23.73 9.37
N VAL A 85 1.42 24.93 9.50
CA VAL A 85 1.49 25.75 10.69
C VAL A 85 0.09 25.84 11.29
N ASP A 86 -0.04 25.56 12.58
CA ASP A 86 -1.30 25.75 13.30
C ASP A 86 -1.54 27.25 13.53
N ARG A 87 -2.46 27.80 12.74
CA ARG A 87 -2.82 29.23 12.73
C ARG A 87 -3.92 29.59 13.71
N THR A 88 -4.43 28.63 14.49
CA THR A 88 -5.34 28.92 15.61
C THR A 88 -4.61 29.71 16.71
N GLN A 89 -3.29 29.54 16.82
CA GLN A 89 -2.44 30.29 17.74
C GLN A 89 -2.02 31.62 17.11
N VAL A 90 -2.33 32.73 17.80
CA VAL A 90 -1.98 34.11 17.38
C VAL A 90 -0.48 34.24 17.06
N GLU A 91 0.35 33.52 17.81
CA GLU A 91 1.82 33.51 17.67
C GLU A 91 2.33 33.02 16.31
N ASN A 92 1.57 32.13 15.67
CA ASN A 92 1.99 31.41 14.48
C ASN A 92 1.50 32.05 13.18
N VAL A 93 0.62 33.05 13.25
CA VAL A 93 -0.01 33.67 12.08
C VAL A 93 1.01 34.38 11.17
N CYS A 94 2.11 34.86 11.73
CA CYS A 94 3.19 35.48 10.94
C CYS A 94 4.18 34.46 10.35
N ASN A 95 4.19 33.22 10.83
CA ASN A 95 5.13 32.19 10.39
C ASN A 95 4.86 31.77 8.94
N LEU A 96 5.92 31.37 8.24
CA LEU A 96 5.80 30.82 6.90
C LEU A 96 5.19 29.43 6.97
N GLU A 97 4.31 29.14 6.02
CA GLU A 97 3.73 27.81 5.88
C GLU A 97 4.82 26.75 5.68
N ILE A 98 5.87 27.11 4.94
CA ILE A 98 7.04 26.26 4.74
C ILE A 98 8.29 27.00 5.16
N ASN A 99 8.85 26.58 6.30
CA ASN A 99 10.15 27.05 6.77
C ASN A 99 11.14 25.89 6.97
N GLN A 100 11.13 24.93 6.05
CA GLN A 100 12.03 23.79 6.05
C GLN A 100 12.53 23.50 4.63
N LEU A 101 13.55 22.65 4.53
CA LEU A 101 14.03 22.14 3.25
C LEU A 101 12.92 21.32 2.58
N VAL A 102 12.75 21.48 1.27
CA VAL A 102 11.64 20.86 0.53
C VAL A 102 12.15 19.81 -0.47
N PRO A 103 12.33 18.54 -0.04
CA PRO A 103 12.56 17.43 -0.96
C PRO A 103 11.25 16.96 -1.63
N LEU A 104 11.36 16.02 -2.59
CA LEU A 104 10.21 15.46 -3.32
C LEU A 104 9.06 15.01 -2.41
N LYS A 105 9.36 14.40 -1.26
CA LYS A 105 8.34 13.92 -0.32
C LYS A 105 7.49 15.07 0.24
N VAL A 106 8.13 16.16 0.64
CA VAL A 106 7.43 17.34 1.17
C VAL A 106 6.63 18.02 0.05
N LEU A 107 7.17 18.10 -1.17
CA LEU A 107 6.42 18.57 -2.35
C LEU A 107 5.13 17.79 -2.58
N ARG A 108 5.13 16.47 -2.43
CA ARG A 108 3.92 15.65 -2.56
C ARG A 108 2.87 16.03 -1.51
N THR A 109 3.28 16.18 -0.26
CA THR A 109 2.38 16.57 0.84
C THR A 109 1.78 17.97 0.64
N ILE A 110 2.56 18.92 0.09
CA ILE A 110 2.06 20.26 -0.24
C ILE A 110 0.95 20.19 -1.28
N VAL A 111 1.16 19.44 -2.36
CA VAL A 111 0.18 19.28 -3.45
C VAL A 111 -1.07 18.55 -2.94
N GLU A 112 -0.89 17.49 -2.14
CA GLU A 112 -1.98 16.74 -1.53
C GLU A 112 -2.87 17.62 -0.66
N ARG A 113 -2.28 18.41 0.26
CA ARG A 113 -3.03 19.34 1.12
C ARG A 113 -3.71 20.46 0.34
N CYS A 114 -3.06 20.97 -0.71
CA CYS A 114 -3.65 21.96 -1.61
C CYS A 114 -4.89 21.38 -2.32
N TYR A 115 -4.77 20.16 -2.85
CA TYR A 115 -5.88 19.46 -3.51
C TYR A 115 -7.05 19.21 -2.57
N ARG A 116 -6.78 18.73 -1.35
CA ARG A 116 -7.82 18.49 -0.35
C ARG A 116 -8.57 19.77 0.02
N LYS A 117 -7.86 20.88 0.23
CA LYS A 117 -8.46 22.12 0.72
C LYS A 117 -9.14 22.94 -0.37
N TYR A 118 -8.49 23.07 -1.52
CA TYR A 118 -8.90 24.00 -2.58
C TYR A 118 -9.42 23.32 -3.85
N GLY A 119 -9.35 21.99 -3.93
CA GLY A 119 -9.74 21.23 -5.10
C GLY A 119 -8.78 21.39 -6.30
N SER A 120 -9.23 20.90 -7.45
CA SER A 120 -8.39 20.76 -8.64
C SER A 120 -7.93 22.08 -9.26
N ALA A 121 -8.83 23.09 -9.34
CA ALA A 121 -8.56 24.33 -10.06
C ALA A 121 -7.38 25.12 -9.48
N VAL A 122 -7.44 25.43 -8.18
CA VAL A 122 -6.36 26.16 -7.48
C VAL A 122 -5.08 25.34 -7.43
N THR A 123 -5.19 24.02 -7.20
CA THR A 123 -4.03 23.13 -7.18
C THR A 123 -3.27 23.15 -8.49
N THR A 124 -3.98 23.22 -9.63
CA THR A 124 -3.37 23.31 -10.96
C THR A 124 -2.57 24.62 -11.12
N GLU A 125 -3.13 25.75 -10.69
CA GLU A 125 -2.42 27.04 -10.71
C GLU A 125 -1.15 27.00 -9.83
N VAL A 126 -1.27 26.45 -8.62
CA VAL A 126 -0.13 26.29 -7.69
C VAL A 126 0.95 25.38 -8.29
N LEU A 127 0.56 24.29 -8.95
CA LEU A 127 1.48 23.39 -9.64
C LEU A 127 2.23 24.10 -10.77
N ASP A 128 1.56 24.96 -11.53
CA ASP A 128 2.20 25.75 -12.59
C ASP A 128 3.18 26.79 -12.02
N ARG A 129 2.86 27.42 -10.89
CA ARG A 129 3.78 28.33 -10.18
C ARG A 129 5.01 27.58 -9.66
N ILE A 130 4.81 26.41 -9.01
CA ILE A 130 5.90 25.56 -8.53
C ILE A 130 6.78 25.07 -9.69
N LYS A 131 6.18 24.70 -10.82
CA LYS A 131 6.89 24.29 -12.04
C LYS A 131 7.80 25.42 -12.53
N THR A 132 7.25 26.62 -12.70
CA THR A 132 7.99 27.79 -13.18
C THR A 132 9.15 28.14 -12.26
N LEU A 133 8.90 28.25 -10.94
CA LEU A 133 9.95 28.49 -9.96
C LEU A 133 11.02 27.39 -9.96
N GLY A 134 10.60 26.13 -10.02
CA GLY A 134 11.50 24.99 -10.07
C GLY A 134 12.47 25.08 -11.24
N PHE A 135 11.99 25.35 -12.46
CA PHE A 135 12.86 25.48 -13.62
C PHE A 135 13.75 26.73 -13.58
N GLU A 136 13.21 27.86 -13.12
CA GLU A 136 13.96 29.11 -13.01
C GLU A 136 15.14 28.96 -12.04
N TYR A 137 14.89 28.44 -10.85
CA TYR A 137 15.94 28.28 -9.84
C TYR A 137 16.86 27.10 -10.08
N ALA A 138 16.42 26.05 -10.80
CA ALA A 138 17.32 25.02 -11.31
C ALA A 138 18.29 25.58 -12.37
N THR A 139 17.84 26.54 -13.19
CA THR A 139 18.71 27.21 -14.16
C THR A 139 19.71 28.14 -13.45
N LYS A 140 19.21 28.96 -12.51
CA LYS A 140 20.05 29.89 -11.74
C LYS A 140 21.06 29.19 -10.83
N SER A 141 20.75 27.99 -10.34
CA SER A 141 21.67 27.24 -9.47
C SER A 141 22.94 26.79 -10.20
N GLY A 142 22.93 26.72 -11.54
CA GLY A 142 24.09 26.35 -12.34
C GLY A 142 24.67 24.98 -11.99
N ILE A 143 23.82 24.07 -11.47
CA ILE A 143 24.26 22.75 -11.01
C ILE A 143 24.77 21.96 -12.21
N SER A 144 26.02 21.55 -12.13
CA SER A 144 26.70 20.74 -13.12
C SER A 144 27.28 19.50 -12.43
N ILE A 145 27.61 18.47 -13.21
CA ILE A 145 28.27 17.26 -12.71
C ILE A 145 29.60 17.13 -13.41
N ALA A 146 30.67 17.09 -12.63
CA ALA A 146 32.02 16.82 -13.08
C ALA A 146 32.57 15.58 -12.40
N ILE A 147 33.65 15.01 -12.96
CA ILE A 147 34.37 13.91 -12.32
C ILE A 147 34.86 14.30 -10.92
N GLY A 148 35.16 15.58 -10.70
CA GLY A 148 35.57 16.14 -9.40
C GLY A 148 34.54 15.93 -8.28
N ASP A 149 33.25 15.93 -8.61
CA ASP A 149 32.15 15.82 -7.65
C ASP A 149 31.98 14.41 -7.06
N VAL A 150 32.54 13.39 -7.74
CA VAL A 150 32.44 11.99 -7.30
C VAL A 150 33.47 11.69 -6.22
N VAL A 151 33.21 12.11 -4.98
CA VAL A 151 34.17 11.93 -3.86
C VAL A 151 34.48 10.45 -3.62
N ILE A 152 35.76 10.11 -3.44
CA ILE A 152 36.19 8.78 -2.98
C ILE A 152 36.55 8.91 -1.49
N PRO A 153 36.01 8.05 -0.60
CA PRO A 153 36.29 8.14 0.82
C PRO A 153 37.76 7.80 1.10
N LYS A 154 38.46 8.64 1.85
CA LYS A 154 39.87 8.40 2.20
C LYS A 154 40.06 7.10 3.00
N ASP A 155 39.10 6.77 3.85
CA ASP A 155 39.11 5.55 4.67
C ASP A 155 38.82 4.26 3.88
N LYS A 156 38.39 4.35 2.62
CA LYS A 156 38.01 3.17 1.81
C LYS A 156 39.11 2.12 1.80
N GLY A 157 40.36 2.53 1.54
CA GLY A 157 41.50 1.60 1.47
C GLY A 157 41.74 0.85 2.79
N ARG A 158 41.56 1.52 3.93
CA ARG A 158 41.69 0.90 5.26
C ARG A 158 40.56 -0.10 5.51
N ILE A 159 39.31 0.29 5.22
CA ILE A 159 38.12 -0.56 5.42
C ILE A 159 38.21 -1.84 4.58
N VAL A 160 38.59 -1.73 3.31
CA VAL A 160 38.75 -2.89 2.41
C VAL A 160 39.93 -3.77 2.86
N GLY A 161 41.06 -3.17 3.25
CA GLY A 161 42.22 -3.94 3.73
C GLY A 161 41.98 -4.67 5.05
N GLU A 162 41.13 -4.13 5.94
CA GLU A 162 40.66 -4.84 7.14
C GLU A 162 39.82 -6.06 6.77
N ALA A 163 38.89 -5.92 5.82
CA ALA A 163 38.06 -7.02 5.33
C ALA A 163 38.89 -8.15 4.69
N GLU A 164 39.88 -7.81 3.87
CA GLU A 164 40.78 -8.79 3.25
C GLU A 164 41.55 -9.62 4.28
N LYS A 165 42.00 -9.00 5.38
CA LYS A 165 42.66 -9.72 6.48
C LYS A 165 41.71 -10.69 7.17
N VAL A 166 40.45 -10.30 7.37
CA VAL A 166 39.42 -11.18 7.96
C VAL A 166 39.12 -12.36 7.03
N VAL A 167 38.96 -12.11 5.73
CA VAL A 167 38.75 -13.18 4.74
C VAL A 167 39.93 -14.13 4.69
N ALA A 168 41.17 -13.64 4.71
CA ALA A 168 42.37 -14.48 4.78
C ALA A 168 42.45 -15.34 6.07
N ASN A 169 41.85 -14.89 7.17
CA ASN A 169 41.73 -15.71 8.38
C ASN A 169 40.70 -16.83 8.19
N ILE A 170 39.57 -16.53 7.56
CA ILE A 170 38.51 -17.51 7.25
C ILE A 170 39.06 -18.58 6.30
N GLU A 171 39.79 -18.19 5.25
CA GLU A 171 40.44 -19.12 4.34
C GLU A 171 41.46 -20.02 5.04
N ARG A 172 42.24 -19.48 5.97
CA ARG A 172 43.17 -20.28 6.79
C ARG A 172 42.45 -21.24 7.73
N ALA A 173 41.33 -20.84 8.32
CA ALA A 173 40.52 -21.71 9.17
C ALA A 173 39.90 -22.85 8.36
N PHE A 174 39.38 -22.55 7.18
CA PHE A 174 38.88 -23.56 6.23
C PHE A 174 39.99 -24.53 5.79
N ALA A 175 41.18 -24.03 5.45
CA ALA A 175 42.32 -24.87 5.09
C ALA A 175 42.80 -25.79 6.23
N ARG A 176 42.55 -25.41 7.49
CA ARG A 176 42.82 -26.23 8.69
C ARG A 176 41.69 -27.22 9.00
N GLY A 177 40.62 -27.26 8.19
CA GLY A 177 39.45 -28.11 8.42
C GLY A 177 38.59 -27.68 9.59
N MET A 178 38.70 -26.43 10.06
CA MET A 178 37.92 -25.91 11.20
C MET A 178 36.50 -25.46 10.80
N MET A 179 36.21 -25.39 9.50
CA MET A 179 34.94 -24.91 8.95
C MET A 179 34.60 -25.72 7.70
N ASN A 180 33.30 -25.85 7.41
CA ASN A 180 32.85 -26.46 6.16
C ASN A 180 32.78 -25.42 5.01
N ALA A 181 32.54 -25.89 3.78
CA ALA A 181 32.54 -25.03 2.60
C ALA A 181 31.38 -24.01 2.59
N ASP A 182 30.22 -24.39 3.12
CA ASP A 182 29.03 -23.55 3.18
C ASP A 182 29.18 -22.45 4.23
N GLU A 183 29.75 -22.77 5.39
CA GLU A 183 30.13 -21.82 6.44
C GLU A 183 31.17 -20.84 5.93
N LYS A 184 32.20 -21.31 5.20
CA LYS A 184 33.17 -20.43 4.56
C LYS A 184 32.46 -19.46 3.62
N TYR A 185 31.59 -19.97 2.75
CA TYR A 185 30.85 -19.19 1.77
C TYR A 185 30.00 -18.09 2.43
N GLN A 186 29.20 -18.43 3.44
CA GLN A 186 28.35 -17.47 4.16
C GLN A 186 29.18 -16.42 4.90
N ASN A 187 30.21 -16.83 5.64
CA ASN A 187 31.06 -15.89 6.38
C ASN A 187 31.78 -14.90 5.46
N VAL A 188 32.25 -15.33 4.28
CA VAL A 188 32.87 -14.44 3.30
C VAL A 188 31.87 -13.42 2.77
N ILE A 189 30.64 -13.83 2.46
CA ILE A 189 29.58 -12.94 2.00
C ILE A 189 29.23 -11.90 3.06
N ASP A 190 29.07 -12.34 4.32
CA ASP A 190 28.73 -11.45 5.43
C ASP A 190 29.80 -10.38 5.65
N VAL A 191 31.08 -10.76 5.61
CA VAL A 191 32.20 -9.82 5.75
C VAL A 191 32.15 -8.76 4.65
N TRP A 192 31.96 -9.16 3.38
CA TRP A 192 31.91 -8.22 2.27
C TRP A 192 30.64 -7.35 2.25
N SER A 193 29.50 -7.91 2.66
CA SER A 193 28.24 -7.18 2.80
C SER A 193 28.36 -6.07 3.86
N GLN A 194 28.91 -6.39 5.04
CA GLN A 194 29.18 -5.42 6.09
C GLN A 194 30.21 -4.36 5.65
N THR A 195 31.23 -4.77 4.90
CA THR A 195 32.26 -3.88 4.38
C THR A 195 31.67 -2.87 3.38
N SER A 196 30.82 -3.33 2.46
CA SER A 196 30.11 -2.47 1.51
C SER A 196 29.27 -1.40 2.24
N ALA A 197 28.54 -1.80 3.28
CA ALA A 197 27.76 -0.87 4.11
C ALA A 197 28.63 0.15 4.85
N LYS A 198 29.81 -0.24 5.36
CA LYS A 198 30.78 0.68 5.98
C LYS A 198 31.34 1.69 4.97
N VAL A 199 31.70 1.24 3.77
CA VAL A 199 32.18 2.11 2.69
C VAL A 199 31.10 3.09 2.25
N GLN A 200 29.84 2.64 2.14
CA GLN A 200 28.70 3.50 1.83
C GLN A 200 28.52 4.63 2.86
N ARG A 201 28.62 4.32 4.16
CA ARG A 201 28.53 5.34 5.22
C ARG A 201 29.68 6.34 5.14
N ALA A 202 30.92 5.84 5.04
CA ALA A 202 32.10 6.69 4.89
C ALA A 202 32.02 7.62 3.66
N LEU A 203 31.38 7.16 2.57
CA LEU A 203 31.13 7.98 1.39
C LEU A 203 30.16 9.12 1.66
N LEU A 204 29.00 8.82 2.25
CA LEU A 204 28.00 9.84 2.58
C LEU A 204 28.56 10.89 3.54
N ASP A 205 29.30 10.47 4.56
CA ASP A 205 29.91 11.38 5.55
C ASP A 205 30.99 12.28 4.92
N SER A 206 31.61 11.84 3.83
CA SER A 206 32.67 12.59 3.14
C SER A 206 32.14 13.62 2.12
N MET A 207 30.86 13.56 1.74
CA MET A 207 30.29 14.45 0.73
C MET A 207 29.82 15.78 1.34
N PRO A 208 30.25 16.94 0.80
CA PRO A 208 29.70 18.22 1.21
C PRO A 208 28.21 18.35 0.90
N ALA A 209 27.46 19.07 1.75
CA ALA A 209 26.01 19.27 1.58
C ALA A 209 25.62 19.94 0.24
N PHE A 210 26.49 20.81 -0.29
CA PHE A 210 26.28 21.49 -1.59
C PHE A 210 26.86 20.74 -2.79
N ASN A 211 27.32 19.50 -2.62
CA ASN A 211 27.78 18.69 -3.74
C ASN A 211 26.58 18.40 -4.69
N PRO A 212 26.70 18.70 -6.00
CA PRO A 212 25.65 18.44 -7.00
C PRO A 212 25.05 17.03 -6.94
N MET A 213 25.88 16.00 -6.81
CA MET A 213 25.41 14.62 -6.77
C MET A 213 24.63 14.31 -5.49
N PHE A 214 25.13 14.80 -4.36
CA PHE A 214 24.45 14.63 -3.08
C PHE A 214 23.08 15.32 -3.11
N MET A 215 23.02 16.57 -3.57
CA MET A 215 21.78 17.32 -3.68
C MET A 215 20.73 16.64 -4.56
N MET A 216 21.10 16.08 -5.72
CA MET A 216 20.15 15.38 -6.59
C MET A 216 19.51 14.15 -5.93
N VAL A 217 20.28 13.41 -5.13
CA VAL A 217 19.80 12.20 -4.43
C VAL A 217 19.03 12.56 -3.18
N ASP A 218 19.52 13.50 -2.36
CA ASP A 218 18.83 13.95 -1.15
C ASP A 218 17.50 14.65 -1.47
N ALA A 219 17.46 15.46 -2.53
CA ALA A 219 16.22 16.05 -3.03
C ALA A 219 15.21 15.00 -3.52
N GLY A 220 15.67 13.79 -3.86
CA GLY A 220 14.88 12.77 -4.55
C GLY A 220 14.59 13.13 -6.02
N ALA A 221 15.40 14.00 -6.62
CA ALA A 221 15.22 14.44 -8.01
C ALA A 221 15.64 13.36 -9.00
N ARG A 222 16.84 12.78 -8.79
CA ARG A 222 17.36 11.67 -9.57
C ARG A 222 18.50 10.96 -8.84
N GLY A 223 18.48 9.63 -8.92
CA GLY A 223 19.53 8.78 -8.37
C GLY A 223 19.17 8.19 -7.00
N ASN A 224 19.93 7.17 -6.59
CA ASN A 224 19.82 6.56 -5.27
C ASN A 224 21.21 6.51 -4.60
N ILE A 225 21.25 6.42 -3.28
CA ILE A 225 22.46 6.26 -2.48
C ILE A 225 23.28 5.06 -2.95
N SER A 226 22.64 3.94 -3.32
CA SER A 226 23.33 2.77 -3.87
C SER A 226 24.05 3.08 -5.19
N GLN A 227 23.50 3.95 -6.03
CA GLN A 227 24.15 4.35 -7.30
C GLN A 227 25.33 5.29 -7.04
N ILE A 228 25.20 6.23 -6.10
CA ILE A 228 26.33 7.06 -5.65
C ILE A 228 27.45 6.18 -5.08
N THR A 229 27.08 5.15 -4.31
CA THR A 229 28.03 4.18 -3.74
C THR A 229 28.80 3.43 -4.82
N GLN A 230 28.17 3.08 -5.94
CA GLN A 230 28.86 2.46 -7.07
C GLN A 230 29.80 3.42 -7.82
N LEU A 231 29.53 4.73 -7.79
CA LEU A 231 30.36 5.74 -8.44
C LEU A 231 31.64 6.05 -7.65
N GLY A 232 31.53 6.30 -6.34
CA GLY A 232 32.65 6.75 -5.49
C GLY A 232 33.06 5.80 -4.35
N GLY A 233 32.21 4.83 -4.00
CA GLY A 233 32.47 3.84 -2.95
C GLY A 233 33.10 2.57 -3.51
N MET A 234 32.33 1.49 -3.57
CA MET A 234 32.68 0.22 -4.20
C MET A 234 31.44 -0.40 -4.85
N ARG A 235 31.62 -1.27 -5.83
CA ARG A 235 30.49 -1.93 -6.50
C ARG A 235 29.94 -3.12 -5.70
N GLY A 236 30.80 -3.83 -4.95
CA GLY A 236 30.39 -4.87 -4.02
C GLY A 236 30.27 -6.26 -4.63
N LEU A 237 29.47 -7.11 -3.98
CA LEU A 237 29.19 -8.48 -4.40
C LEU A 237 28.30 -8.52 -5.65
N MET A 238 28.51 -9.51 -6.50
CA MET A 238 27.75 -9.75 -7.73
C MET A 238 27.11 -11.13 -7.71
N SER A 239 25.98 -11.28 -8.39
CA SER A 239 25.33 -12.58 -8.57
C SER A 239 25.66 -13.18 -9.93
N ASP A 240 25.82 -14.49 -9.96
CA ASP A 240 25.90 -15.27 -11.19
C ASP A 240 24.51 -15.39 -11.88
N PRO A 241 24.44 -15.99 -13.09
CA PRO A 241 23.16 -16.18 -13.77
C PRO A 241 22.16 -17.06 -13.00
N MET A 242 22.63 -17.95 -12.12
CA MET A 242 21.78 -18.82 -11.29
C MET A 242 21.30 -18.13 -10.01
N GLY A 243 21.82 -16.94 -9.69
CA GLY A 243 21.46 -16.18 -8.49
C GLY A 243 22.40 -16.42 -7.30
N ARG A 244 23.45 -17.24 -7.45
CA ARG A 244 24.46 -17.42 -6.41
C ARG A 244 25.40 -16.22 -6.37
N ILE A 245 25.69 -15.74 -5.18
CA ILE A 245 26.62 -14.62 -4.98
C ILE A 245 28.05 -15.12 -5.25
N ILE A 246 28.80 -14.37 -6.07
CA ILE A 246 30.20 -14.63 -6.39
C ILE A 246 31.06 -14.18 -5.21
N GLU A 247 31.89 -15.09 -4.67
CA GLU A 247 32.75 -14.85 -3.49
C GLU A 247 33.76 -13.70 -3.69
N LEU A 248 34.18 -13.46 -4.94
CA LEU A 248 35.11 -12.39 -5.30
C LEU A 248 34.35 -11.07 -5.54
N PRO A 249 34.44 -10.07 -4.65
CA PRO A 249 33.74 -8.80 -4.82
C PRO A 249 34.45 -7.90 -5.83
N VAL A 250 33.70 -6.93 -6.34
CA VAL A 250 34.26 -5.81 -7.12
C VAL A 250 34.61 -4.67 -6.15
N LYS A 251 35.92 -4.47 -5.94
CA LYS A 251 36.46 -3.51 -4.97
C LYS A 251 36.55 -2.10 -5.55
N ALA A 252 36.78 -2.02 -6.85
CA ALA A 252 36.83 -0.76 -7.58
C ALA A 252 35.43 -0.10 -7.68
N ASN A 253 35.44 1.20 -7.93
CA ASN A 253 34.26 1.98 -8.31
C ASN A 253 34.37 2.52 -9.74
N PHE A 254 33.31 3.13 -10.27
CA PHE A 254 33.33 3.64 -11.64
C PHE A 254 34.29 4.83 -11.84
N ARG A 255 34.59 5.61 -10.80
CA ARG A 255 35.58 6.70 -10.89
C ARG A 255 37.02 6.19 -11.00
N GLU A 256 37.36 5.13 -10.28
CA GLU A 256 38.68 4.48 -10.30
C GLU A 256 38.89 3.63 -11.56
N GLY A 257 37.80 3.11 -12.13
CA GLY A 257 37.82 2.19 -13.26
C GLY A 257 37.85 0.73 -12.81
N LEU A 258 37.24 -0.15 -13.61
CA LEU A 258 37.14 -1.58 -13.34
C LEU A 258 38.22 -2.34 -14.09
N THR A 259 38.80 -3.36 -13.46
CA THR A 259 39.64 -4.32 -14.19
C THR A 259 38.80 -5.17 -15.15
N VAL A 260 39.45 -5.82 -16.12
CA VAL A 260 38.75 -6.69 -17.10
C VAL A 260 37.94 -7.79 -16.39
N LEU A 261 38.50 -8.39 -15.33
CA LEU A 261 37.82 -9.44 -14.57
C LEU A 261 36.60 -8.89 -13.81
N GLU A 262 36.74 -7.76 -13.12
CA GLU A 262 35.63 -7.11 -12.39
C GLU A 262 34.52 -6.62 -13.33
N TYR A 263 34.90 -6.15 -14.53
CA TYR A 263 33.92 -5.78 -15.55
C TYR A 263 33.18 -7.02 -16.07
N PHE A 264 33.90 -8.11 -16.36
CA PHE A 264 33.32 -9.37 -16.81
C PHE A 264 32.36 -9.98 -15.78
N THR A 265 32.75 -10.06 -14.51
CA THR A 265 31.85 -10.58 -13.44
C THR A 265 30.57 -9.76 -13.35
N SER A 266 30.68 -8.44 -13.49
CA SER A 266 29.55 -7.51 -13.48
C SER A 266 28.57 -7.66 -14.65
N THR A 267 28.97 -8.31 -15.75
CA THR A 267 28.09 -8.48 -16.93
C THR A 267 26.97 -9.49 -16.71
N HIS A 268 27.16 -10.50 -15.85
CA HIS A 268 26.18 -11.56 -15.62
C HIS A 268 24.85 -11.00 -15.09
N GLY A 269 24.91 -10.21 -14.01
CA GLY A 269 23.74 -9.57 -13.42
C GLY A 269 23.07 -8.58 -14.38
N ALA A 270 23.85 -7.79 -15.12
CA ALA A 270 23.31 -6.82 -16.08
C ALA A 270 22.57 -7.49 -17.24
N ARG A 271 23.13 -8.55 -17.83
CA ARG A 271 22.52 -9.29 -18.94
C ARG A 271 21.27 -10.03 -18.49
N LYS A 272 21.30 -10.67 -17.32
CA LYS A 272 20.13 -11.32 -16.72
C LYS A 272 19.00 -10.31 -16.52
N GLY A 273 19.29 -9.16 -15.90
CA GLY A 273 18.29 -8.11 -15.69
C GLY A 273 17.67 -7.58 -16.98
N ALA A 274 18.47 -7.37 -18.04
CA ALA A 274 17.96 -6.92 -19.33
C ALA A 274 17.07 -7.98 -20.02
N ALA A 275 17.48 -9.25 -20.00
CA ALA A 275 16.70 -10.35 -20.58
C ALA A 275 15.39 -10.57 -19.82
N ASP A 276 15.45 -10.59 -18.49
CA ASP A 276 14.29 -10.76 -17.62
C ASP A 276 13.29 -9.61 -17.81
N THR A 277 13.77 -8.36 -17.90
CA THR A 277 12.90 -7.20 -18.17
C THR A 277 12.14 -7.35 -19.49
N ALA A 278 12.82 -7.82 -20.54
CA ALA A 278 12.21 -8.03 -21.84
C ALA A 278 11.13 -9.13 -21.83
N ILE A 279 11.40 -10.27 -21.16
CA ILE A 279 10.45 -11.39 -21.07
C ILE A 279 9.23 -11.00 -20.20
N ARG A 280 9.50 -10.46 -19.01
CA ARG A 280 8.49 -10.21 -17.97
C ARG A 280 7.52 -9.07 -18.30
N THR A 281 7.88 -8.18 -19.21
CA THR A 281 6.97 -7.15 -19.71
C THR A 281 5.74 -7.77 -20.39
N ALA A 282 5.92 -8.90 -21.09
CA ALA A 282 4.82 -9.62 -21.74
C ALA A 282 3.88 -10.25 -20.71
N ASP A 283 4.43 -10.86 -19.65
CA ASP A 283 3.64 -11.52 -18.58
C ASP A 283 2.73 -10.52 -17.85
N SER A 284 3.25 -9.34 -17.51
CA SER A 284 2.45 -8.28 -16.88
C SER A 284 1.31 -7.79 -17.78
N GLY A 285 1.57 -7.65 -19.09
CA GLY A 285 0.54 -7.29 -20.06
C GLY A 285 -0.53 -8.37 -20.18
N TYR A 286 -0.11 -9.64 -20.15
CA TYR A 286 -1.01 -10.79 -20.18
C TYR A 286 -1.88 -10.90 -18.92
N LEU A 287 -1.32 -10.69 -17.72
CA LEU A 287 -2.10 -10.60 -16.49
C LEU A 287 -3.14 -9.46 -16.56
N THR A 288 -2.71 -8.26 -16.99
CA THR A 288 -3.62 -7.11 -17.11
C THR A 288 -4.79 -7.42 -18.04
N ARG A 289 -4.51 -8.05 -19.19
CA ARG A 289 -5.56 -8.51 -20.12
C ARG A 289 -6.55 -9.45 -19.44
N ARG A 290 -6.07 -10.50 -18.75
CA ARG A 290 -6.94 -11.45 -18.03
C ARG A 290 -7.78 -10.79 -16.95
N LEU A 291 -7.21 -9.82 -16.22
CA LEU A 291 -7.92 -9.06 -15.19
C LEU A 291 -9.03 -8.18 -15.80
N VAL A 292 -8.77 -7.54 -16.94
CA VAL A 292 -9.81 -6.77 -17.67
C VAL A 292 -10.91 -7.71 -18.15
N ASP A 293 -10.54 -8.85 -18.73
CA ASP A 293 -11.52 -9.80 -19.27
C ASP A 293 -12.48 -10.37 -18.21
N VAL A 294 -12.02 -10.59 -16.97
CA VAL A 294 -12.88 -11.09 -15.88
C VAL A 294 -13.76 -10.00 -15.26
N SER A 295 -13.36 -8.73 -15.32
CA SER A 295 -13.99 -7.64 -14.54
C SER A 295 -14.62 -6.53 -15.38
N GLN A 296 -14.46 -6.54 -16.71
CA GLN A 296 -14.98 -5.52 -17.62
C GLN A 296 -16.47 -5.18 -17.43
N ASP A 297 -17.29 -6.15 -17.04
CA ASP A 297 -18.74 -5.97 -16.94
C ASP A 297 -19.18 -5.46 -15.54
N VAL A 298 -18.20 -5.21 -14.65
CA VAL A 298 -18.43 -4.65 -13.33
C VAL A 298 -18.46 -3.12 -13.43
N ILE A 299 -19.68 -2.57 -13.44
CA ILE A 299 -19.95 -1.14 -13.49
C ILE A 299 -20.84 -0.71 -12.31
N ILE A 300 -20.86 0.59 -11.99
CA ILE A 300 -21.81 1.11 -11.00
C ILE A 300 -23.20 1.22 -11.62
N ARG A 301 -24.21 0.53 -11.07
CA ARG A 301 -25.58 0.49 -11.64
C ARG A 301 -26.69 0.99 -10.73
N GLU A 302 -26.44 1.11 -9.44
CA GLU A 302 -27.44 1.48 -8.44
C GLU A 302 -26.81 2.39 -7.39
N GLU A 303 -27.62 3.23 -6.74
CA GLU A 303 -27.12 4.11 -5.67
C GLU A 303 -26.89 3.33 -4.37
N ASP A 304 -27.85 2.48 -3.99
CA ASP A 304 -27.77 1.64 -2.80
C ASP A 304 -28.50 0.31 -3.05
N CYS A 305 -27.82 -0.82 -2.83
CA CYS A 305 -28.44 -2.14 -2.91
C CYS A 305 -29.20 -2.55 -1.63
N GLY A 306 -29.24 -1.69 -0.60
CA GLY A 306 -29.98 -1.91 0.65
C GLY A 306 -29.35 -2.94 1.59
N THR A 307 -28.17 -3.47 1.27
CA THR A 307 -27.50 -4.44 2.13
C THR A 307 -26.99 -3.79 3.43
N THR A 308 -27.28 -4.43 4.56
CA THR A 308 -26.68 -4.14 5.87
C THR A 308 -25.45 -5.02 6.12
N GLU A 309 -25.19 -6.00 5.25
CA GLU A 309 -24.03 -6.87 5.37
C GLU A 309 -22.76 -6.11 4.97
N GLY A 310 -21.75 -6.22 5.82
CA GLY A 310 -20.42 -5.68 5.57
C GLY A 310 -19.32 -6.70 5.90
N ILE A 311 -18.09 -6.20 5.91
CA ILE A 311 -16.94 -6.94 6.42
C ILE A 311 -16.29 -6.16 7.56
N VAL A 312 -15.78 -6.91 8.52
CA VAL A 312 -14.96 -6.36 9.59
C VAL A 312 -13.54 -6.20 9.05
N VAL A 313 -13.04 -4.98 9.07
CA VAL A 313 -11.72 -4.62 8.56
C VAL A 313 -10.78 -4.29 9.71
N GLU A 314 -9.60 -4.91 9.68
CA GLU A 314 -8.52 -4.74 10.66
C GLU A 314 -7.22 -4.32 9.97
N ALA A 315 -6.23 -3.86 10.72
CA ALA A 315 -4.89 -3.62 10.17
C ALA A 315 -4.25 -4.93 9.69
N ILE A 316 -3.61 -4.91 8.51
CA ILE A 316 -2.89 -6.09 7.99
C ILE A 316 -1.51 -6.13 8.62
N ARG A 317 -1.21 -7.20 9.36
CA ARG A 317 0.06 -7.38 10.09
C ARG A 317 0.79 -8.63 9.59
N ASP A 318 2.11 -8.54 9.56
CA ASP A 318 3.01 -9.67 9.32
C ASP A 318 3.96 -9.80 10.51
N GLY A 319 3.63 -10.72 11.41
CA GLY A 319 4.25 -10.80 12.74
C GLY A 319 4.02 -9.52 13.54
N ARG A 320 5.11 -8.78 13.81
CA ARG A 320 5.06 -7.49 14.54
C ARG A 320 4.94 -6.27 13.62
N GLN A 321 5.19 -6.43 12.32
CA GLN A 321 5.18 -5.31 11.39
C GLN A 321 3.77 -5.09 10.85
N THR A 322 3.26 -3.86 10.95
CA THR A 322 2.02 -3.49 10.28
C THR A 322 2.34 -3.17 8.82
N ILE A 323 1.75 -3.94 7.90
CA ILE A 323 1.90 -3.73 6.45
C ILE A 323 0.97 -2.60 6.00
N VAL A 324 -0.30 -2.67 6.39
CA VAL A 324 -1.33 -1.68 6.03
C VAL A 324 -2.08 -1.25 7.28
N ASN A 325 -2.13 0.06 7.51
CA ASN A 325 -2.81 0.64 8.67
C ASN A 325 -4.33 0.60 8.51
N LEU A 326 -5.06 0.57 9.63
CA LEU A 326 -6.52 0.57 9.63
C LEU A 326 -7.10 1.81 8.94
N SER A 327 -6.56 3.00 9.19
CA SER A 327 -7.02 4.27 8.60
C SER A 327 -7.00 4.23 7.07
N GLU A 328 -5.94 3.67 6.49
CA GLU A 328 -5.79 3.55 5.04
C GLU A 328 -6.81 2.59 4.41
N ARG A 329 -7.19 1.53 5.13
CA ARG A 329 -8.16 0.54 4.64
C ARG A 329 -9.61 1.05 4.69
N ILE A 330 -9.95 1.83 5.72
CA ILE A 330 -11.31 2.36 5.91
C ILE A 330 -11.54 3.69 5.18
N ALA A 331 -10.48 4.44 4.86
CA ALA A 331 -10.59 5.71 4.16
C ALA A 331 -11.29 5.54 2.80
N GLY A 332 -12.34 6.35 2.58
CA GLY A 332 -13.16 6.32 1.37
C GLY A 332 -14.13 5.15 1.29
N ARG A 333 -14.43 4.48 2.41
CA ARG A 333 -15.44 3.41 2.53
C ARG A 333 -16.67 3.91 3.27
N VAL A 334 -17.79 3.22 3.10
CA VAL A 334 -19.04 3.54 3.82
C VAL A 334 -19.15 2.65 5.04
N ALA A 335 -19.41 3.23 6.21
CA ALA A 335 -19.63 2.48 7.44
C ALA A 335 -20.89 1.61 7.32
N ALA A 336 -20.82 0.34 7.71
CA ALA A 336 -22.00 -0.54 7.75
C ALA A 336 -22.81 -0.30 9.03
N ASP A 337 -22.11 -0.18 10.17
CA ASP A 337 -22.68 0.14 11.49
C ASP A 337 -22.09 1.44 12.04
N ASP A 338 -22.69 1.96 13.11
CA ASP A 338 -22.17 3.10 13.86
C ASP A 338 -20.78 2.77 14.43
N VAL A 339 -19.79 3.60 14.10
CA VAL A 339 -18.41 3.43 14.58
C VAL A 339 -18.29 4.09 15.95
N VAL A 340 -18.41 3.26 16.97
CA VAL A 340 -18.28 3.63 18.39
C VAL A 340 -17.16 2.85 19.05
N ALA A 341 -16.45 3.49 19.97
CA ALA A 341 -15.56 2.77 20.87
C ALA A 341 -16.38 2.02 21.95
N LEU A 342 -15.78 1.01 22.57
CA LEU A 342 -16.35 0.43 23.79
C LEU A 342 -16.25 1.43 24.96
N PRO A 343 -17.10 1.31 26.00
CA PRO A 343 -16.95 2.09 27.23
C PRO A 343 -15.52 1.98 27.79
N HIS A 344 -14.90 3.12 28.07
CA HIS A 344 -13.50 3.22 28.49
C HIS A 344 -13.28 4.39 29.44
N ARG A 345 -12.16 4.36 30.14
CA ARG A 345 -11.66 5.50 30.91
C ARG A 345 -11.00 6.49 29.97
N ASP A 346 -11.30 7.77 30.14
CA ASP A 346 -10.49 8.81 29.53
C ASP A 346 -9.06 8.72 30.10
N PRO A 347 -8.04 8.51 29.24
CA PRO A 347 -6.66 8.33 29.70
C PRO A 347 -6.04 9.57 30.35
N LEU A 348 -6.60 10.76 30.15
CA LEU A 348 -6.10 12.00 30.75
C LEU A 348 -6.80 12.34 32.07
N THR A 349 -8.11 12.11 32.15
CA THR A 349 -8.92 12.48 33.32
C THR A 349 -9.21 11.31 34.26
N GLY A 350 -9.01 10.06 33.80
CA GLY A 350 -9.33 8.84 34.53
C GLY A 350 -10.84 8.59 34.71
N GLN A 351 -11.70 9.45 34.18
CA GLN A 351 -13.16 9.34 34.28
C GLN A 351 -13.71 8.28 33.34
N TRP A 352 -14.73 7.55 33.79
CA TRP A 352 -15.37 6.51 33.01
C TRP A 352 -16.39 7.10 32.03
N LEU A 353 -16.27 6.80 30.73
CA LEU A 353 -17.25 7.13 29.71
C LEU A 353 -18.11 5.90 29.37
N ASP A 354 -19.35 5.89 29.86
CA ASP A 354 -20.34 4.83 29.57
C ASP A 354 -20.91 4.89 28.16
N SER A 355 -20.96 6.07 27.55
CA SER A 355 -21.49 6.28 26.19
C SER A 355 -20.50 7.14 25.39
N PRO A 356 -19.48 6.51 24.77
CA PRO A 356 -18.53 7.23 23.94
C PRO A 356 -19.21 7.82 22.69
N PRO A 357 -18.66 8.91 22.13
CA PRO A 357 -19.24 9.55 20.96
C PRO A 357 -19.21 8.63 19.74
N ILE A 358 -20.27 8.71 18.92
CA ILE A 358 -20.30 8.11 17.60
C ILE A 358 -19.33 8.90 16.71
N LEU A 359 -18.30 8.25 16.21
CA LEU A 359 -17.29 8.88 15.36
C LEU A 359 -17.77 8.98 13.91
N VAL A 360 -18.44 7.93 13.42
CA VAL A 360 -19.04 7.86 12.09
C VAL A 360 -20.36 7.12 12.20
N GLN A 361 -21.42 7.66 11.59
CA GLN A 361 -22.74 7.01 11.58
C GLN A 361 -22.82 5.92 10.51
N ALA A 362 -23.67 4.92 10.74
CA ALA A 362 -24.00 3.89 9.77
C ALA A 362 -24.46 4.51 8.43
N GLY A 363 -23.93 4.01 7.32
CA GLY A 363 -24.22 4.52 5.98
C GLY A 363 -23.49 5.80 5.58
N GLN A 364 -22.68 6.39 6.47
CA GLN A 364 -21.86 7.56 6.16
C GLN A 364 -20.53 7.16 5.52
N LEU A 365 -20.03 8.00 4.59
CA LEU A 365 -18.69 7.86 4.04
C LEU A 365 -17.64 8.23 5.10
N ILE A 366 -16.69 7.33 5.33
CA ILE A 366 -15.51 7.56 6.15
C ILE A 366 -14.50 8.32 5.29
N ASP A 367 -14.31 9.61 5.57
CA ASP A 367 -13.24 10.39 4.95
C ASP A 367 -11.88 10.10 5.61
N GLU A 368 -10.81 10.71 5.08
CA GLU A 368 -9.45 10.45 5.56
C GLU A 368 -9.23 10.98 6.99
N ASP A 369 -9.88 12.10 7.33
CA ASP A 369 -9.79 12.71 8.66
C ASP A 369 -10.57 11.92 9.70
N ALA A 370 -11.77 11.43 9.37
CA ALA A 370 -12.53 10.51 10.22
C ALA A 370 -11.81 9.16 10.34
N ALA A 371 -11.20 8.65 9.27
CA ALA A 371 -10.40 7.43 9.34
C ALA A 371 -9.20 7.56 10.30
N LEU A 372 -8.52 8.71 10.26
CA LEU A 372 -7.47 9.05 11.22
C LEU A 372 -8.03 9.19 12.64
N ALA A 373 -9.17 9.87 12.81
CA ALA A 373 -9.82 10.02 14.11
C ALA A 373 -10.20 8.67 14.72
N VAL A 374 -10.76 7.75 13.92
CA VAL A 374 -11.10 6.38 14.35
C VAL A 374 -9.86 5.62 14.79
N MET A 375 -8.77 5.67 14.02
CA MET A 375 -7.52 4.99 14.37
C MET A 375 -6.86 5.57 15.63
N LEU A 376 -6.91 6.91 15.79
CA LEU A 376 -6.29 7.62 16.91
C LEU A 376 -7.18 7.66 18.15
N TYR A 377 -8.42 7.20 18.06
CA TYR A 377 -9.37 7.29 19.16
C TYR A 377 -8.90 6.46 20.36
N GLY A 378 -8.78 7.13 21.50
CA GLY A 378 -8.30 6.53 22.75
C GLY A 378 -6.81 6.16 22.76
N VAL A 379 -6.03 6.63 21.78
CA VAL A 379 -4.56 6.50 21.80
C VAL A 379 -3.99 7.40 22.90
N VAL A 380 -3.23 6.81 23.81
CA VAL A 380 -2.45 7.55 24.79
C VAL A 380 -1.12 7.92 24.16
N SER A 381 -0.83 9.22 24.09
CA SER A 381 0.45 9.75 23.63
C SER A 381 1.26 10.30 24.78
N ALA A 382 2.59 10.23 24.67
CA ALA A 382 3.50 10.78 25.67
C ALA A 382 3.34 12.30 25.76
N PRO A 383 2.92 12.87 26.91
CA PRO A 383 2.76 14.32 27.05
C PRO A 383 4.13 15.03 27.03
N VAL A 384 5.17 14.37 27.51
CA VAL A 384 6.54 14.88 27.60
C VAL A 384 7.55 13.83 27.15
N ALA A 385 8.75 14.28 26.78
CA ALA A 385 9.86 13.38 26.51
C ALA A 385 10.50 12.93 27.82
N GLY A 386 10.70 11.63 28.00
CA GLY A 386 11.13 11.08 29.27
C GLY A 386 11.35 9.56 29.24
N THR A 387 11.55 8.97 30.41
CA THR A 387 11.69 7.51 30.56
C THR A 387 10.40 6.91 31.08
N ALA A 388 9.89 5.88 30.40
CA ALA A 388 8.69 5.16 30.79
C ALA A 388 9.01 4.12 31.89
N GLN A 389 8.24 4.15 32.98
CA GLN A 389 8.26 3.17 34.06
C GLN A 389 6.83 2.74 34.36
N ARG A 390 6.57 1.44 34.28
CA ARG A 390 5.28 0.83 34.63
C ARG A 390 5.23 0.60 36.14
N ARG A 391 4.09 0.91 36.74
CA ARG A 391 3.90 0.71 38.19
C ARG A 391 3.78 -0.78 38.50
N GLU A 392 4.31 -1.23 39.64
CA GLU A 392 4.26 -2.65 40.04
C GLU A 392 2.84 -3.09 40.48
N ASP A 393 2.03 -2.17 41.02
CA ASP A 393 0.70 -2.45 41.58
C ASP A 393 -0.49 -2.03 40.69
N SER A 394 -0.22 -1.39 39.54
CA SER A 394 -1.26 -0.93 38.61
C SER A 394 -0.77 -0.98 37.18
N ASP A 395 -1.67 -1.20 36.24
CA ASP A 395 -1.40 -1.28 34.80
C ASP A 395 -0.98 0.07 34.15
N ASP A 396 -0.82 1.12 34.96
CA ASP A 396 -0.45 2.48 34.58
C ASP A 396 1.04 2.63 34.26
N VAL A 397 1.36 3.56 33.35
CA VAL A 397 2.73 3.94 32.99
C VAL A 397 3.01 5.37 33.46
N GLN A 398 4.14 5.55 34.12
CA GLN A 398 4.67 6.85 34.53
C GLN A 398 5.80 7.26 33.60
N ILE A 399 5.74 8.49 33.10
CA ILE A 399 6.83 9.10 32.33
C ILE A 399 7.52 10.11 33.23
N THR A 400 8.81 9.88 33.49
CA THR A 400 9.66 10.84 34.20
C THR A 400 10.35 11.73 33.20
N ASP A 401 10.09 13.03 33.27
CA ASP A 401 10.68 14.02 32.38
C ASP A 401 12.17 14.32 32.73
N LYS A 402 12.79 15.20 31.96
CA LYS A 402 14.20 15.63 32.14
C LYS A 402 14.43 16.46 33.42
N HIS A 403 13.36 17.04 33.98
CA HIS A 403 13.34 17.85 35.19
C HIS A 403 12.91 17.04 36.43
N GLY A 404 12.69 15.72 36.30
CA GLY A 404 12.30 14.82 37.40
C GLY A 404 10.79 14.83 37.72
N GLN A 405 9.96 15.46 36.89
CA GLN A 405 8.51 15.50 37.07
C GLN A 405 7.87 14.22 36.52
N MET A 406 7.03 13.57 37.33
CA MET A 406 6.36 12.33 36.96
C MET A 406 4.96 12.60 36.41
N HIS A 407 4.68 12.09 35.22
CA HIS A 407 3.37 12.12 34.59
C HIS A 407 2.78 10.71 34.56
N SER A 408 1.71 10.47 35.33
CA SER A 408 1.03 9.17 35.37
C SER A 408 -0.03 9.10 34.27
N LEU A 409 -0.02 8.00 33.51
CA LEU A 409 -0.96 7.73 32.43
C LEU A 409 -1.69 6.42 32.72
N THR A 410 -3.01 6.45 32.62
CA THR A 410 -3.87 5.31 32.91
C THR A 410 -4.29 4.60 31.63
N LEU A 411 -4.34 3.27 31.66
CA LEU A 411 -4.86 2.49 30.54
C LEU A 411 -6.36 2.75 30.34
N PRO A 412 -6.82 3.08 29.12
CA PRO A 412 -8.23 3.38 28.89
C PRO A 412 -9.15 2.17 29.13
N ASN A 413 -8.69 0.95 28.84
CA ASN A 413 -9.41 -0.30 29.12
C ASN A 413 -8.45 -1.49 29.29
N ALA A 414 -8.96 -2.62 29.79
CA ALA A 414 -8.19 -3.85 29.99
C ALA A 414 -7.72 -4.53 28.67
N GLY A 415 -8.26 -4.12 27.52
CA GLY A 415 -7.90 -4.64 26.20
C GLY A 415 -6.78 -3.87 25.49
N ALA A 416 -6.45 -2.66 25.96
CA ALA A 416 -5.39 -1.81 25.45
C ALA A 416 -4.04 -2.32 25.98
N LYS A 417 -3.02 -2.33 25.11
CA LYS A 417 -1.66 -2.73 25.46
C LYS A 417 -0.72 -1.55 25.29
N TRP A 418 0.19 -1.39 26.25
CA TRP A 418 1.31 -0.48 26.10
C TRP A 418 2.27 -1.00 25.04
N LEU A 419 2.68 -0.11 24.14
CA LEU A 419 3.70 -0.33 23.13
C LEU A 419 5.13 -0.14 23.71
N VAL A 420 5.24 0.42 24.90
CA VAL A 420 6.49 0.75 25.58
C VAL A 420 6.77 -0.21 26.74
N GLN A 421 8.04 -0.51 26.95
CA GLN A 421 8.56 -1.33 28.05
C GLN A 421 9.22 -0.46 29.13
N ASN A 422 9.49 -1.05 30.29
CA ASN A 422 10.20 -0.38 31.38
C ASN A 422 11.60 0.05 30.95
N GLY A 423 11.91 1.33 31.10
CA GLY A 423 13.20 1.92 30.73
C GLY A 423 13.25 2.50 29.32
N ASP A 424 12.17 2.41 28.53
CA ASP A 424 12.12 3.00 27.19
C ASP A 424 12.15 4.53 27.23
N ILE A 425 12.95 5.12 26.33
CA ILE A 425 13.01 6.57 26.14
C ILE A 425 11.92 6.96 25.13
N VAL A 426 10.93 7.73 25.60
CA VAL A 426 9.81 8.22 24.80
C VAL A 426 9.99 9.69 24.42
N LYS A 427 9.61 10.03 23.19
CA LYS A 427 9.56 11.42 22.71
C LYS A 427 8.19 12.03 23.02
N ALA A 428 8.14 13.34 23.24
CA ALA A 428 6.86 14.05 23.36
C ALA A 428 6.02 13.84 22.09
N GLY A 429 4.74 13.48 22.25
CA GLY A 429 3.81 13.14 21.18
C GLY A 429 3.96 11.72 20.60
N GLN A 430 4.85 10.89 21.14
CA GLN A 430 4.97 9.49 20.73
C GLN A 430 3.75 8.68 21.22
N GLN A 431 3.14 7.88 20.34
CA GLN A 431 2.06 6.98 20.70
C GLN A 431 2.56 5.88 21.64
N LEU A 432 1.86 5.69 22.75
CA LEU A 432 2.21 4.74 23.81
C LEU A 432 1.26 3.55 23.84
N THR A 433 0.03 3.70 23.33
CA THR A 433 -0.94 2.61 23.18
C THR A 433 -1.42 2.52 21.74
N GLU A 434 -1.98 1.37 21.37
CA GLU A 434 -2.81 1.27 20.17
C GLU A 434 -4.15 2.01 20.38
N GLY A 435 -4.82 2.35 19.28
CA GLY A 435 -6.18 2.88 19.33
C GLY A 435 -7.17 1.86 19.89
N LEU A 436 -8.24 2.34 20.53
CA LEU A 436 -9.27 1.49 21.13
C LEU A 436 -10.11 0.76 20.09
N ILE A 437 -10.26 1.36 18.91
CA ILE A 437 -10.97 0.78 17.78
C ILE A 437 -9.94 0.03 16.92
N ARG A 438 -9.95 -1.29 17.03
CA ARG A 438 -9.04 -2.18 16.26
C ARG A 438 -9.65 -2.67 14.95
N ALA A 439 -10.98 -2.65 14.87
CA ALA A 439 -11.74 -3.20 13.77
C ALA A 439 -12.95 -2.31 13.48
N VAL A 440 -13.29 -2.16 12.20
CA VAL A 440 -14.44 -1.36 11.76
C VAL A 440 -15.28 -2.19 10.80
N HIS A 441 -16.61 -2.18 11.00
CA HIS A 441 -17.54 -2.83 10.09
C HIS A 441 -17.89 -1.89 8.93
N ILE A 442 -17.47 -2.23 7.72
CA ILE A 442 -17.67 -1.42 6.52
C ILE A 442 -18.51 -2.15 5.48
N ARG A 443 -19.25 -1.38 4.69
CA ARG A 443 -19.82 -1.88 3.44
C ARG A 443 -18.70 -2.08 2.42
N ASN A 444 -18.79 -3.15 1.63
CA ASN A 444 -17.80 -3.45 0.62
C ASN A 444 -18.43 -4.01 -0.66
N VAL A 445 -17.56 -4.24 -1.65
CA VAL A 445 -17.96 -4.79 -2.96
C VAL A 445 -18.36 -6.27 -2.83
N LEU A 446 -17.74 -7.02 -1.92
CA LEU A 446 -17.95 -8.47 -1.77
C LEU A 446 -19.36 -8.82 -1.27
N THR A 447 -19.98 -7.99 -0.42
CA THR A 447 -21.34 -8.19 0.13
C THR A 447 -22.44 -7.46 -0.65
N CYS A 448 -22.10 -6.87 -1.80
CA CYS A 448 -23.04 -6.10 -2.60
C CYS A 448 -24.08 -7.01 -3.29
N LYS A 449 -25.36 -6.78 -2.97
CA LYS A 449 -26.53 -7.50 -3.52
C LYS A 449 -27.05 -6.97 -4.86
N SER A 450 -26.36 -6.03 -5.50
CA SER A 450 -26.73 -5.56 -6.85
C SER A 450 -26.53 -6.68 -7.88
N ARG A 451 -27.57 -6.96 -8.68
CA ARG A 451 -27.61 -8.06 -9.67
C ARG A 451 -26.57 -7.90 -10.77
N TYR A 452 -26.45 -6.69 -11.30
CA TYR A 452 -25.51 -6.37 -12.35
C TYR A 452 -24.60 -5.24 -11.88
N GLY A 453 -23.32 -5.55 -11.65
CA GLY A 453 -22.35 -4.56 -11.19
C GLY A 453 -22.37 -4.36 -9.68
N VAL A 454 -22.14 -3.13 -9.22
CA VAL A 454 -22.00 -2.76 -7.81
C VAL A 454 -22.77 -1.45 -7.55
N CYS A 455 -23.25 -1.23 -6.32
CA CYS A 455 -23.86 0.04 -5.95
C CYS A 455 -22.83 1.09 -5.46
N ILE A 456 -23.19 2.36 -5.52
CA ILE A 456 -22.36 3.48 -5.08
C ILE A 456 -21.90 3.30 -3.62
N LYS A 457 -22.80 2.95 -2.70
CA LYS A 457 -22.47 2.83 -1.27
C LYS A 457 -21.55 1.65 -0.94
N CYS A 458 -21.67 0.53 -1.63
CA CYS A 458 -20.77 -0.63 -1.43
C CYS A 458 -19.36 -0.38 -2.00
N TYR A 459 -19.22 0.45 -3.03
CA TYR A 459 -17.91 0.82 -3.59
C TYR A 459 -17.24 1.97 -2.81
N GLY A 460 -18.01 3.01 -2.49
CA GLY A 460 -17.58 4.20 -1.76
C GLY A 460 -16.97 5.30 -2.64
N LYS A 461 -15.89 5.91 -2.15
CA LYS A 461 -15.18 7.04 -2.77
C LYS A 461 -14.49 6.63 -4.08
N ASN A 462 -14.64 7.46 -5.11
CA ASN A 462 -13.80 7.41 -6.31
C ASN A 462 -12.42 7.99 -5.99
N LEU A 463 -11.38 7.18 -6.15
CA LEU A 463 -10.00 7.55 -5.81
C LEU A 463 -9.40 8.57 -6.80
N ALA A 464 -9.94 8.67 -8.01
CA ALA A 464 -9.46 9.61 -9.03
C ALA A 464 -9.97 11.04 -8.81
N THR A 465 -11.23 11.19 -8.37
CA THR A 465 -11.85 12.51 -8.18
C THR A 465 -11.86 12.96 -6.71
N GLY A 466 -11.88 12.01 -5.77
CA GLY A 466 -12.03 12.28 -4.33
C GLY A 466 -13.49 12.41 -3.88
N GLY A 467 -14.47 12.34 -4.77
CA GLY A 467 -15.90 12.30 -4.44
C GLY A 467 -16.43 10.87 -4.28
N MET A 468 -17.73 10.72 -4.05
CA MET A 468 -18.40 9.43 -4.22
C MET A 468 -18.31 8.96 -5.68
N VAL A 469 -18.32 7.66 -5.91
CA VAL A 469 -18.38 7.13 -7.28
C VAL A 469 -19.71 7.47 -7.95
N GLU A 470 -19.66 7.76 -9.25
CA GLU A 470 -20.84 8.12 -10.04
C GLU A 470 -21.47 6.88 -10.70
N MET A 471 -22.74 7.01 -11.07
CA MET A 471 -23.46 5.99 -11.82
C MET A 471 -22.81 5.78 -13.19
N GLY A 472 -22.59 4.53 -13.57
CA GLY A 472 -21.98 4.16 -14.84
C GLY A 472 -20.47 4.08 -14.85
N GLU A 473 -19.80 4.34 -13.73
CA GLU A 473 -18.35 4.22 -13.65
C GLU A 473 -17.90 2.77 -13.89
N ALA A 474 -16.93 2.58 -14.79
CA ALA A 474 -16.39 1.26 -15.16
C ALA A 474 -15.33 0.77 -14.15
N ILE A 475 -15.76 0.56 -12.90
CA ILE A 475 -14.87 0.23 -11.77
C ILE A 475 -14.08 -1.07 -11.96
N GLY A 476 -14.59 -2.02 -12.76
CA GLY A 476 -13.87 -3.25 -13.10
C GLY A 476 -12.62 -3.00 -13.93
N ILE A 477 -12.73 -2.18 -14.99
CA ILE A 477 -11.58 -1.80 -15.82
C ILE A 477 -10.56 -1.03 -14.98
N ILE A 478 -11.01 -0.08 -14.16
CA ILE A 478 -10.14 0.69 -13.27
C ILE A 478 -9.40 -0.24 -12.31
N ALA A 479 -10.10 -1.22 -11.70
CA ALA A 479 -9.49 -2.20 -10.81
C ALA A 479 -8.44 -3.07 -11.52
N ALA A 480 -8.78 -3.61 -12.69
CA ALA A 480 -7.88 -4.44 -13.47
C ALA A 480 -6.59 -3.69 -13.88
N GLN A 481 -6.72 -2.44 -14.32
CA GLN A 481 -5.57 -1.60 -14.67
C GLN A 481 -4.73 -1.22 -13.45
N SER A 482 -5.38 -0.87 -12.33
CA SER A 482 -4.69 -0.50 -11.09
C SER A 482 -3.87 -1.65 -10.49
N ILE A 483 -4.28 -2.89 -10.74
CA ILE A 483 -3.54 -4.11 -10.35
C ILE A 483 -2.49 -4.45 -11.42
N GLY A 484 -2.85 -4.38 -12.69
CA GLY A 484 -2.04 -4.83 -13.81
C GLY A 484 -0.87 -3.91 -14.18
N GLU A 485 -1.06 -2.59 -14.17
CA GLU A 485 -0.01 -1.62 -14.54
C GLU A 485 1.23 -1.74 -13.63
N PRO A 486 1.10 -1.78 -12.30
CA PRO A 486 2.26 -1.97 -11.43
C PRO A 486 2.86 -3.38 -11.53
N GLY A 487 2.18 -4.34 -12.17
CA GLY A 487 2.72 -5.66 -12.46
C GLY A 487 4.08 -5.58 -13.16
N THR A 488 4.26 -4.63 -14.07
CA THR A 488 5.54 -4.41 -14.75
C THR A 488 6.65 -4.06 -13.75
N GLN A 489 6.32 -3.25 -12.74
CA GLN A 489 7.24 -2.85 -11.67
C GLN A 489 7.55 -4.00 -10.71
N LEU A 490 6.54 -4.80 -10.33
CA LEU A 490 6.73 -5.99 -9.48
C LEU A 490 7.71 -6.97 -10.11
N THR A 491 7.68 -7.05 -11.44
CA THR A 491 8.52 -8.00 -12.17
C THR A 491 9.96 -7.52 -12.36
N MET A 492 10.18 -6.19 -12.30
CA MET A 492 11.49 -5.54 -12.38
C MET A 492 12.18 -5.34 -11.01
N ARG A 493 11.43 -5.17 -9.91
CA ARG A 493 12.01 -4.85 -8.58
C ARG A 493 12.47 -6.05 -7.75
N THR A 494 12.09 -7.28 -8.12
CA THR A 494 12.52 -8.53 -7.46
C THR A 494 14.05 -8.69 -7.30
N PHE A 495 14.87 -7.87 -7.96
CA PHE A 495 16.32 -7.97 -7.95
C PHE A 495 17.03 -7.18 -6.84
N HIS A 496 16.39 -6.17 -6.24
CA HIS A 496 17.06 -5.37 -5.20
C HIS A 496 17.12 -6.07 -3.84
N THR A 497 16.22 -7.02 -3.60
CA THR A 497 16.23 -7.92 -2.44
C THR A 497 17.00 -9.23 -2.68
N GLY A 498 17.46 -9.48 -3.91
CA GLY A 498 18.20 -10.69 -4.32
C GLY A 498 19.61 -10.84 -3.72
N GLY A 499 19.91 -10.14 -2.62
CA GLY A 499 21.15 -10.28 -1.85
C GLY A 499 21.06 -11.29 -0.70
N VAL A 500 19.89 -11.87 -0.44
CA VAL A 500 19.71 -12.88 0.62
C VAL A 500 19.34 -14.20 -0.04
N ALA A 501 20.27 -15.15 -0.02
CA ALA A 501 19.95 -16.54 -0.33
C ALA A 501 19.02 -17.06 0.78
N GLY A 502 17.71 -17.05 0.54
CA GLY A 502 16.75 -17.50 1.54
C GLY A 502 15.29 -17.47 1.06
N ASP A 503 14.66 -18.63 1.21
CA ASP A 503 13.26 -19.02 1.08
C ASP A 503 12.65 -19.19 -0.34
N ASP A 504 12.23 -20.43 -0.60
CA ASP A 504 11.55 -20.99 -1.78
C ASP A 504 10.11 -20.47 -1.95
N ILE A 505 9.87 -19.21 -1.58
CA ILE A 505 8.58 -18.54 -1.68
C ILE A 505 8.54 -17.85 -3.03
N THR A 506 7.50 -18.13 -3.83
CA THR A 506 7.24 -17.37 -5.05
C THR A 506 7.07 -15.89 -4.67
N GLN A 507 7.94 -15.01 -5.17
CA GLN A 507 7.90 -13.57 -4.91
C GLN A 507 7.56 -12.78 -6.17
N GLY A 508 6.91 -11.63 -6.00
CA GLY A 508 6.58 -10.71 -7.09
C GLY A 508 5.39 -11.17 -7.93
N LEU A 509 5.43 -10.89 -9.24
CA LEU A 509 4.32 -11.15 -10.16
C LEU A 509 3.84 -12.62 -10.18
N PRO A 510 4.72 -13.65 -10.23
CA PRO A 510 4.27 -15.05 -10.26
C PRO A 510 3.38 -15.45 -9.09
N ARG A 511 3.60 -14.86 -7.91
CA ARG A 511 2.75 -15.10 -6.73
C ARG A 511 1.36 -14.49 -6.90
N VAL A 512 1.28 -13.28 -7.45
CA VAL A 512 0.02 -12.61 -7.77
C VAL A 512 -0.77 -13.43 -8.80
N GLU A 513 -0.10 -13.94 -9.84
CA GLU A 513 -0.74 -14.81 -10.84
C GLU A 513 -1.24 -16.13 -10.24
N GLU A 514 -0.45 -16.75 -9.36
CA GLU A 514 -0.81 -17.98 -8.66
C GLU A 514 -2.09 -17.79 -7.82
N LEU A 515 -2.19 -16.67 -7.10
CA LEU A 515 -3.34 -16.30 -6.27
C LEU A 515 -4.60 -16.06 -7.11
N PHE A 516 -4.52 -15.24 -8.17
CA PHE A 516 -5.70 -14.94 -9.01
C PHE A 516 -6.14 -16.10 -9.90
N GLU A 517 -5.23 -16.99 -10.28
CA GLU A 517 -5.59 -18.22 -11.01
C GLU A 517 -6.04 -19.36 -10.08
N ALA A 518 -6.11 -19.12 -8.75
CA ALA A 518 -6.46 -20.12 -7.75
C ALA A 518 -5.64 -21.43 -7.92
N ARG A 519 -4.36 -21.29 -8.26
CA ARG A 519 -3.46 -22.43 -8.45
C ARG A 519 -3.03 -22.99 -7.10
N ARG A 520 -2.70 -24.28 -7.07
CA ARG A 520 -2.11 -24.90 -5.89
C ARG A 520 -0.70 -24.35 -5.69
N PRO A 521 -0.38 -23.76 -4.52
CA PRO A 521 0.91 -23.14 -4.31
C PRO A 521 1.99 -24.20 -4.09
N LYS A 522 3.24 -23.85 -4.45
CA LYS A 522 4.41 -24.67 -4.13
C LYS A 522 4.73 -24.54 -2.63
N GLY A 523 5.10 -25.65 -1.99
CA GLY A 523 5.39 -25.67 -0.55
C GLY A 523 4.17 -25.32 0.31
N GLN A 524 2.97 -25.75 -0.10
CA GLN A 524 1.73 -25.36 0.57
C GLN A 524 1.74 -25.67 2.07
N ALA A 525 1.25 -24.73 2.87
CA ALA A 525 1.03 -24.96 4.29
C ALA A 525 -0.11 -25.95 4.50
N ILE A 526 0.07 -26.82 5.49
CA ILE A 526 -0.97 -27.74 5.93
C ILE A 526 -1.88 -26.97 6.88
N ILE A 527 -3.19 -27.01 6.64
CA ILE A 527 -4.20 -26.41 7.53
C ILE A 527 -4.97 -27.48 8.30
N SER A 528 -5.40 -27.16 9.52
CA SER A 528 -6.32 -28.03 10.25
C SER A 528 -7.71 -27.99 9.62
N GLU A 529 -8.44 -29.10 9.63
CA GLU A 529 -9.84 -29.17 9.20
C GLU A 529 -10.82 -29.17 10.38
N ILE A 530 -10.30 -29.39 11.60
CA ILE A 530 -11.08 -29.49 12.82
C ILE A 530 -10.48 -28.61 13.91
N ASP A 531 -11.34 -28.15 14.84
CA ASP A 531 -10.90 -27.51 16.07
C ASP A 531 -10.37 -28.56 17.04
N GLY A 532 -9.30 -28.27 17.77
CA GLY A 532 -8.77 -29.22 18.74
C GLY A 532 -7.41 -28.86 19.32
N THR A 533 -6.79 -29.83 20.00
CA THR A 533 -5.42 -29.71 20.53
C THR A 533 -4.43 -30.49 19.67
N ALA A 534 -3.30 -29.85 19.34
CA ALA A 534 -2.26 -30.47 18.53
C ALA A 534 -1.34 -31.38 19.36
N ARG A 535 -1.08 -32.60 18.86
CA ARG A 535 -0.11 -33.55 19.40
C ARG A 535 0.81 -34.01 18.27
N PHE A 536 2.10 -34.16 18.56
CA PHE A 536 3.06 -34.72 17.61
C PHE A 536 3.20 -36.22 17.80
N VAL A 537 3.14 -36.97 16.70
CA VAL A 537 3.31 -38.43 16.71
C VAL A 537 4.39 -38.83 15.71
N ASP A 538 5.36 -39.62 16.16
CA ASP A 538 6.36 -40.22 15.28
C ASP A 538 5.77 -41.47 14.60
N ALA A 539 5.44 -41.37 13.31
CA ALA A 539 4.92 -42.47 12.51
C ALA A 539 6.04 -43.16 11.70
N LYS A 540 5.75 -44.37 11.17
CA LYS A 540 6.72 -45.15 10.36
C LYS A 540 7.22 -44.42 9.10
N LYS A 541 6.49 -43.41 8.62
CA LYS A 541 6.78 -42.63 7.39
C LYS A 541 7.21 -41.18 7.66
N GLY A 542 7.40 -40.78 8.92
CA GLY A 542 7.76 -39.41 9.29
C GLY A 542 7.00 -38.93 10.53
N ARG A 543 7.13 -37.65 10.84
CA ARG A 543 6.35 -37.00 11.91
C ARG A 543 4.97 -36.61 11.39
N GLU A 544 3.96 -36.79 12.23
CA GLU A 544 2.59 -36.36 11.96
C GLU A 544 2.09 -35.45 13.10
N ILE A 545 1.15 -34.57 12.77
CA ILE A 545 0.42 -33.74 13.73
C ILE A 545 -0.98 -34.34 13.84
N GLU A 546 -1.32 -34.85 15.01
CA GLU A 546 -2.69 -35.25 15.34
C GLU A 546 -3.41 -34.09 16.01
N ILE A 547 -4.53 -33.67 15.45
CA ILE A 547 -5.46 -32.74 16.08
C ILE A 547 -6.58 -33.58 16.69
N SER A 548 -6.74 -33.48 18.01
CA SER A 548 -7.84 -34.12 18.75
C SER A 548 -8.93 -33.09 19.04
N GLY A 549 -10.11 -33.28 18.45
CA GLY A 549 -11.27 -32.43 18.68
C GLY A 549 -11.99 -32.74 19.99
N LEU A 550 -12.84 -31.80 20.42
CA LEU A 550 -13.63 -31.94 21.65
C LEU A 550 -14.65 -33.10 21.59
N ASP A 551 -15.08 -33.45 20.38
CA ASP A 551 -16.06 -34.50 20.12
C ASP A 551 -15.45 -35.92 20.01
N GLY A 552 -14.13 -36.05 20.22
CA GLY A 552 -13.40 -37.31 20.12
C GLY A 552 -12.88 -37.65 18.72
N ASP A 553 -13.15 -36.80 17.72
CA ASP A 553 -12.59 -36.92 16.38
C ASP A 553 -11.09 -36.59 16.39
N VAL A 554 -10.28 -37.49 15.81
CA VAL A 554 -8.83 -37.31 15.67
C VAL A 554 -8.47 -37.30 14.19
N LYS A 555 -7.80 -36.24 13.73
CA LYS A 555 -7.24 -36.16 12.37
C LYS A 555 -5.73 -36.04 12.42
N SER A 556 -5.05 -36.88 11.64
CA SER A 556 -3.60 -36.85 11.49
C SER A 556 -3.16 -36.18 10.19
N TYR A 557 -2.15 -35.32 10.30
CA TYR A 557 -1.58 -34.55 9.21
C TYR A 557 -0.08 -34.85 9.05
N PRO A 558 0.38 -35.37 7.90
CA PRO A 558 1.79 -35.71 7.70
C PRO A 558 2.67 -34.47 7.50
N ILE A 559 3.73 -34.34 8.31
CA ILE A 559 4.67 -33.22 8.19
C ILE A 559 5.70 -33.54 7.11
N THR A 560 5.82 -32.65 6.12
CA THR A 560 6.86 -32.74 5.09
C THR A 560 8.26 -32.48 5.68
N PHE A 561 9.25 -33.24 5.24
CA PHE A 561 10.63 -33.11 5.73
C PHE A 561 11.18 -31.70 5.45
N GLY A 562 11.59 -30.99 6.51
CA GLY A 562 12.09 -29.61 6.43
C GLY A 562 11.05 -28.52 6.62
N ALA A 563 9.76 -28.85 6.77
CA ALA A 563 8.74 -27.86 7.09
C ALA A 563 8.92 -27.32 8.52
N ARG A 564 8.86 -25.99 8.66
CA ARG A 564 8.85 -25.33 9.97
C ARG A 564 7.43 -25.36 10.53
N LEU A 565 7.30 -25.74 11.78
CA LEU A 565 6.01 -25.87 12.47
C LEU A 565 5.60 -24.52 13.07
N LYS A 566 4.33 -24.14 12.87
CA LYS A 566 3.73 -22.95 13.50
C LYS A 566 3.08 -23.27 14.84
N VAL A 567 2.65 -24.52 15.02
CA VAL A 567 1.94 -24.99 16.22
C VAL A 567 2.90 -25.59 17.25
N VAL A 568 2.53 -25.48 18.53
CA VAL A 568 3.25 -26.05 19.66
C VAL A 568 2.45 -27.24 20.21
N GLU A 569 3.14 -28.22 20.80
CA GLU A 569 2.50 -29.39 21.39
C GLU A 569 1.54 -29.00 22.52
N GLY A 570 0.33 -29.53 22.50
CA GLY A 570 -0.75 -29.15 23.42
C GLY A 570 -1.41 -27.80 23.11
N GLY A 571 -0.98 -27.12 22.03
CA GLY A 571 -1.59 -25.87 21.60
C GLY A 571 -3.01 -26.08 21.06
N ALA A 572 -3.91 -25.13 21.37
CA ALA A 572 -5.24 -25.08 20.76
C ALA A 572 -5.13 -24.58 19.32
N VAL A 573 -5.83 -25.26 18.41
CA VAL A 573 -5.85 -24.99 16.97
C VAL A 573 -7.30 -24.89 16.52
N GLN A 574 -7.63 -23.89 15.71
CA GLN A 574 -8.95 -23.78 15.08
C GLN A 574 -8.94 -24.36 13.67
N ALA A 575 -10.10 -24.81 13.20
CA ALA A 575 -10.32 -25.29 11.85
C ALA A 575 -9.94 -24.20 10.86
N GLY A 576 -8.97 -24.52 9.99
CA GLY A 576 -8.37 -23.67 8.96
C GLY A 576 -7.15 -22.87 9.43
N ASP A 577 -6.60 -23.16 10.61
CA ASP A 577 -5.31 -22.61 11.05
C ASP A 577 -4.14 -23.37 10.43
N GLU A 578 -3.06 -22.65 10.14
CA GLU A 578 -1.83 -23.16 9.55
C GLU A 578 -0.99 -23.95 10.57
N LEU A 579 -0.75 -25.22 10.29
CA LEU A 579 0.09 -26.11 11.11
C LEU A 579 1.58 -25.95 10.77
N THR A 580 1.89 -25.70 9.50
CA THR A 580 3.25 -25.50 8.98
C THR A 580 3.39 -24.13 8.35
N GLU A 581 4.62 -23.60 8.27
CA GLU A 581 4.92 -22.41 7.47
C GLU A 581 4.74 -22.69 5.98
N GLY A 582 4.16 -21.73 5.25
CA GLY A 582 4.00 -21.80 3.81
C GLY A 582 2.73 -21.10 3.32
N PRO A 583 2.54 -20.99 2.00
CA PRO A 583 1.30 -20.47 1.41
C PRO A 583 0.13 -21.44 1.59
N VAL A 584 -1.03 -20.94 2.01
CA VAL A 584 -2.28 -21.73 2.10
C VAL A 584 -2.91 -21.89 0.72
N ASN A 585 -3.47 -23.09 0.47
CA ASN A 585 -4.27 -23.38 -0.72
C ASN A 585 -5.69 -22.80 -0.56
N PRO A 586 -6.11 -21.81 -1.40
CA PRO A 586 -7.43 -21.19 -1.28
C PRO A 586 -8.61 -22.15 -1.42
N ALA A 587 -8.45 -23.25 -2.18
CA ALA A 587 -9.53 -24.21 -2.39
C ALA A 587 -9.79 -25.09 -1.16
N GLU A 588 -8.74 -25.43 -0.40
CA GLU A 588 -8.85 -26.14 0.88
C GLU A 588 -9.43 -25.21 1.94
N LEU A 589 -8.94 -23.96 1.97
CA LEU A 589 -9.46 -22.93 2.88
C LEU A 589 -10.97 -22.65 2.65
N LEU A 590 -11.44 -22.69 1.40
CA LEU A 590 -12.86 -22.54 1.07
C LEU A 590 -13.73 -23.62 1.71
N ALA A 591 -13.24 -24.86 1.70
CA ALA A 591 -13.97 -26.00 2.24
C ALA A 591 -14.07 -25.95 3.77
N VAL A 592 -13.09 -25.33 4.44
CA VAL A 592 -13.01 -25.31 5.91
C VAL A 592 -13.62 -24.02 6.51
N LYS A 593 -13.12 -22.83 6.13
CA LYS A 593 -13.53 -21.54 6.72
C LYS A 593 -14.58 -20.78 5.88
N GLY A 594 -14.92 -21.26 4.68
CA GLY A 594 -15.93 -20.66 3.81
C GLY A 594 -15.45 -19.45 3.00
N ILE A 595 -16.39 -18.81 2.28
CA ILE A 595 -16.12 -17.79 1.25
C ILE A 595 -15.39 -16.57 1.82
N ARG A 596 -15.88 -16.02 2.94
CA ARG A 596 -15.36 -14.77 3.51
C ARG A 596 -13.89 -14.90 3.93
N ALA A 597 -13.50 -16.05 4.48
CA ALA A 597 -12.12 -16.32 4.86
C ALA A 597 -11.18 -16.39 3.64
N VAL A 598 -11.62 -17.02 2.55
CA VAL A 598 -10.85 -17.07 1.29
C VAL A 598 -10.69 -15.69 0.68
N GLN A 599 -11.75 -14.88 0.65
CA GLN A 599 -11.68 -13.52 0.13
C GLN A 599 -10.71 -12.65 0.92
N ALA A 600 -10.76 -12.73 2.25
CA ALA A 600 -9.85 -12.02 3.13
C ALA A 600 -8.39 -12.49 2.93
N TYR A 601 -8.17 -13.81 2.85
CA TYR A 601 -6.84 -14.38 2.62
C TYR A 601 -6.24 -13.92 1.28
N VAL A 602 -6.98 -14.03 0.18
CA VAL A 602 -6.49 -13.61 -1.15
C VAL A 602 -6.18 -12.11 -1.15
N LEU A 603 -7.03 -11.28 -0.53
CA LEU A 603 -6.80 -9.85 -0.42
C LEU A 603 -5.53 -9.53 0.37
N GLN A 604 -5.35 -10.15 1.54
CA GLN A 604 -4.18 -9.94 2.39
C GLN A 604 -2.88 -10.37 1.70
N GLU A 605 -2.88 -11.53 1.06
CA GLU A 605 -1.71 -12.05 0.35
C GLU A 605 -1.33 -11.18 -0.85
N VAL A 606 -2.32 -10.74 -1.65
CA VAL A 606 -2.07 -9.81 -2.75
C VAL A 606 -1.50 -8.50 -2.21
N GLN A 607 -2.11 -7.91 -1.17
CA GLN A 607 -1.59 -6.67 -0.57
C GLN A 607 -0.17 -6.81 -0.03
N LYS A 608 0.14 -7.92 0.64
CA LYS A 608 1.49 -8.21 1.15
C LYS A 608 2.53 -8.22 0.03
N VAL A 609 2.22 -8.83 -1.12
CA VAL A 609 3.14 -8.85 -2.27
C VAL A 609 3.37 -7.45 -2.84
N TYR A 610 2.32 -6.65 -3.06
CA TYR A 610 2.44 -5.29 -3.60
C TYR A 610 3.21 -4.36 -2.63
N ARG A 611 2.87 -4.39 -1.35
CA ARG A 611 3.49 -3.53 -0.31
C ARG A 611 4.95 -3.86 -0.07
N THR A 612 5.31 -5.15 -0.07
CA THR A 612 6.72 -5.57 0.06
C THR A 612 7.59 -5.04 -1.08
N GLN A 613 7.00 -4.84 -2.27
CA GLN A 613 7.67 -4.26 -3.44
C GLN A 613 7.57 -2.72 -3.50
N GLY A 614 7.01 -2.09 -2.47
CA GLY A 614 6.85 -0.64 -2.39
C GLY A 614 5.86 -0.08 -3.40
N VAL A 615 4.83 -0.86 -3.76
CA VAL A 615 3.70 -0.42 -4.58
C VAL A 615 2.46 -0.41 -3.70
N GLU A 616 1.75 0.71 -3.70
CA GLU A 616 0.53 0.88 -2.93
C GLU A 616 -0.67 0.71 -3.87
N ILE A 617 -1.52 -0.27 -3.57
CA ILE A 617 -2.80 -0.48 -4.24
C ILE A 617 -3.92 -0.42 -3.20
N ASN A 618 -5.11 0.02 -3.61
CA ASN A 618 -6.27 0.05 -2.72
C ASN A 618 -7.00 -1.30 -2.71
N ASP A 619 -7.46 -1.73 -1.53
CA ASP A 619 -8.22 -2.96 -1.31
C ASP A 619 -9.40 -3.11 -2.28
N LYS A 620 -10.08 -2.01 -2.63
CA LYS A 620 -11.28 -2.04 -3.47
C LYS A 620 -11.04 -2.66 -4.84
N HIS A 621 -9.85 -2.46 -5.39
CA HIS A 621 -9.51 -3.03 -6.69
C HIS A 621 -9.36 -4.55 -6.60
N VAL A 622 -8.72 -5.04 -5.54
CA VAL A 622 -8.56 -6.48 -5.31
C VAL A 622 -9.91 -7.12 -5.00
N GLU A 623 -10.75 -6.48 -4.17
CA GLU A 623 -12.11 -6.93 -3.86
C GLU A 623 -12.97 -7.10 -5.12
N VAL A 624 -12.90 -6.15 -6.07
CA VAL A 624 -13.65 -6.22 -7.34
C VAL A 624 -13.28 -7.47 -8.13
N ILE A 625 -11.98 -7.82 -8.20
CA ILE A 625 -11.50 -9.02 -8.90
C ILE A 625 -11.89 -10.29 -8.13
N VAL A 626 -11.66 -10.31 -6.82
CA VAL A 626 -11.96 -11.45 -5.94
C VAL A 626 -13.47 -11.75 -5.89
N ARG A 627 -14.32 -10.74 -6.05
CA ARG A 627 -15.77 -10.96 -6.22
C ARG A 627 -16.09 -11.81 -7.45
N GLN A 628 -15.37 -11.61 -8.56
CA GLN A 628 -15.65 -12.34 -9.80
C GLN A 628 -15.16 -13.79 -9.76
N THR A 629 -14.12 -14.11 -8.98
CA THR A 629 -13.60 -15.48 -8.86
C THR A 629 -14.49 -16.40 -8.02
N LEU A 630 -15.39 -15.84 -7.20
CA LEU A 630 -16.30 -16.56 -6.30
C LEU A 630 -17.79 -16.36 -6.62
N ARG A 631 -18.10 -15.89 -7.84
CA ARG A 631 -19.47 -15.54 -8.25
C ARG A 631 -20.36 -16.75 -8.61
N LYS A 632 -19.77 -17.95 -8.79
CA LYS A 632 -20.49 -19.15 -9.24
C LYS A 632 -20.57 -20.20 -8.13
N VAL A 633 -21.72 -20.86 -8.05
CA VAL A 633 -21.97 -22.04 -7.21
C VAL A 633 -22.15 -23.27 -8.08
N LYS A 634 -21.78 -24.43 -7.55
CA LYS A 634 -22.04 -25.72 -8.18
C LYS A 634 -23.22 -26.38 -7.47
N VAL A 635 -24.29 -26.65 -8.21
CA VAL A 635 -25.46 -27.35 -7.69
C VAL A 635 -25.08 -28.80 -7.40
N ASP A 636 -25.24 -29.24 -6.15
CA ASP A 636 -25.04 -30.64 -5.77
C ASP A 636 -26.37 -31.38 -5.86
N ASP A 637 -27.44 -30.81 -5.29
CA ASP A 637 -28.82 -31.32 -5.37
C ASP A 637 -29.76 -30.22 -5.89
N PRO A 638 -30.46 -30.42 -7.02
CA PRO A 638 -31.40 -29.44 -7.55
C PRO A 638 -32.71 -29.33 -6.74
N GLY A 639 -33.03 -30.28 -5.86
CA GLY A 639 -34.30 -30.30 -5.14
C GLY A 639 -35.50 -30.25 -6.09
N GLY A 640 -36.45 -29.36 -5.81
CA GLY A 640 -37.62 -29.06 -6.64
C GLY A 640 -37.45 -27.88 -7.61
N THR A 641 -36.22 -27.41 -7.83
CA THR A 641 -35.93 -26.32 -8.79
C THR A 641 -35.66 -26.84 -10.20
N ASP A 642 -35.68 -25.94 -11.20
CA ASP A 642 -35.33 -26.26 -12.59
C ASP A 642 -33.80 -26.33 -12.84
N LEU A 643 -32.99 -26.32 -11.78
CA LEU A 643 -31.53 -26.33 -11.89
C LEU A 643 -31.00 -27.72 -12.24
N LEU A 644 -29.85 -27.77 -12.91
CA LEU A 644 -29.23 -29.04 -13.29
C LEU A 644 -28.17 -29.46 -12.25
N PRO A 645 -28.16 -30.74 -11.82
CA PRO A 645 -27.14 -31.26 -10.92
C PRO A 645 -25.75 -31.15 -11.56
N GLY A 646 -24.79 -30.64 -10.79
CA GLY A 646 -23.43 -30.37 -11.23
C GLY A 646 -23.25 -29.11 -12.09
N GLY A 647 -24.34 -28.40 -12.41
CA GLY A 647 -24.31 -27.13 -13.15
C GLY A 647 -23.61 -26.02 -12.36
N LEU A 648 -22.87 -25.16 -13.08
CA LEU A 648 -22.29 -23.93 -12.53
C LEU A 648 -23.22 -22.76 -12.83
N ILE A 649 -23.80 -22.19 -11.77
CA ILE A 649 -24.81 -21.13 -11.86
C ILE A 649 -24.34 -19.92 -11.04
N ASP A 650 -24.79 -18.72 -11.41
CA ASP A 650 -24.52 -17.50 -10.63
C ASP A 650 -25.16 -17.58 -9.25
N VAL A 651 -24.48 -17.06 -8.22
CA VAL A 651 -25.02 -17.04 -6.85
C VAL A 651 -26.40 -16.36 -6.81
N MET A 652 -26.57 -15.25 -7.53
CA MET A 652 -27.84 -14.50 -7.52
C MET A 652 -28.97 -15.28 -8.21
N ASP A 653 -28.69 -15.94 -9.33
CA ASP A 653 -29.69 -16.74 -10.03
C ASP A 653 -30.06 -18.01 -9.23
N PHE A 654 -29.11 -18.57 -8.48
CA PHE A 654 -29.35 -19.67 -7.55
C PHE A 654 -30.24 -19.25 -6.37
N GLU A 655 -29.94 -18.10 -5.76
CA GLU A 655 -30.76 -17.54 -4.68
C GLU A 655 -32.19 -17.21 -5.15
N GLU A 656 -32.35 -16.65 -6.35
CA GLU A 656 -33.67 -16.37 -6.93
C GLU A 656 -34.47 -17.66 -7.21
N ALA A 657 -33.82 -18.69 -7.76
CA ALA A 657 -34.44 -19.99 -8.00
C ALA A 657 -34.91 -20.65 -6.71
N ASN A 658 -34.10 -20.58 -5.64
CA ASN A 658 -34.46 -21.11 -4.33
C ASN A 658 -35.58 -20.30 -3.67
N ALA A 659 -35.54 -18.97 -3.75
CA ALA A 659 -36.62 -18.12 -3.25
C ALA A 659 -37.95 -18.44 -3.93
N ARG A 660 -37.93 -18.71 -5.25
CA ARG A 660 -39.12 -19.13 -6.00
C ARG A 660 -39.62 -20.51 -5.59
N ALA A 661 -38.72 -21.49 -5.45
CA ALA A 661 -39.10 -22.83 -4.98
C ALA A 661 -39.72 -22.79 -3.59
N LEU A 662 -39.18 -21.98 -2.68
CA LEU A 662 -39.74 -21.76 -1.34
C LEU A 662 -41.15 -21.14 -1.39
N MET A 663 -41.39 -20.17 -2.27
CA MET A 663 -42.74 -19.58 -2.48
C MET A 663 -43.73 -20.59 -3.06
N GLU A 664 -43.26 -21.54 -3.86
CA GLU A 664 -44.05 -22.63 -4.44
C GLU A 664 -44.15 -23.87 -3.52
N GLU A 665 -43.69 -23.78 -2.26
CA GLU A 665 -43.65 -24.88 -1.28
C GLU A 665 -42.89 -26.13 -1.78
N ARG A 666 -41.89 -25.93 -2.64
CA ARG A 666 -40.99 -26.98 -3.14
C ARG A 666 -39.68 -27.00 -2.36
N GLU A 667 -38.98 -28.13 -2.44
CA GLU A 667 -37.65 -28.29 -1.84
C GLU A 667 -36.63 -27.38 -2.55
N PRO A 668 -35.88 -26.54 -1.81
CA PRO A 668 -34.86 -25.69 -2.40
C PRO A 668 -33.64 -26.51 -2.86
N ALA A 669 -32.91 -26.01 -3.85
CA ALA A 669 -31.67 -26.62 -4.30
C ALA A 669 -30.54 -26.39 -3.29
N VAL A 670 -29.63 -27.37 -3.20
CA VAL A 670 -28.40 -27.32 -2.42
C VAL A 670 -27.22 -27.18 -3.37
N ALA A 671 -26.39 -26.16 -3.12
CA ALA A 671 -25.19 -25.90 -3.91
C ALA A 671 -24.01 -25.56 -3.00
N ARG A 672 -22.81 -25.78 -3.53
CA ARG A 672 -21.55 -25.40 -2.87
C ARG A 672 -20.81 -24.32 -3.64
N PRO A 673 -20.16 -23.37 -2.97
CA PRO A 673 -19.37 -22.34 -3.63
C PRO A 673 -18.15 -22.96 -4.34
N VAL A 674 -17.77 -22.36 -5.47
CA VAL A 674 -16.60 -22.77 -6.23
C VAL A 674 -15.69 -21.57 -6.47
N LEU A 675 -14.43 -21.69 -6.09
CA LEU A 675 -13.38 -20.74 -6.46
C LEU A 675 -12.89 -21.06 -7.87
N LEU A 676 -13.01 -20.10 -8.79
CA LEU A 676 -12.51 -20.19 -10.16
C LEU A 676 -11.34 -19.21 -10.35
N GLY A 677 -10.26 -19.69 -10.99
CA GLY A 677 -9.21 -18.78 -11.46
C GLY A 677 -9.74 -17.79 -12.50
N ILE A 678 -9.13 -16.61 -12.61
CA ILE A 678 -9.59 -15.53 -13.48
C ILE A 678 -9.79 -15.96 -14.95
N THR A 679 -8.93 -16.84 -15.49
CA THR A 679 -9.07 -17.37 -16.87
C THR A 679 -10.30 -18.26 -17.03
N LYS A 680 -10.64 -19.05 -16.01
CA LYS A 680 -11.82 -19.92 -16.03
C LYS A 680 -13.10 -19.12 -15.75
N ALA A 681 -13.02 -18.12 -14.90
CA ALA A 681 -14.12 -17.22 -14.60
C ALA A 681 -14.54 -16.40 -15.84
N SER A 682 -13.58 -15.91 -16.64
CA SER A 682 -13.87 -15.16 -17.89
C SER A 682 -14.48 -16.01 -19.00
N LEU A 683 -14.26 -17.34 -19.00
CA LEU A 683 -14.93 -18.27 -19.92
C LEU A 683 -16.31 -18.71 -19.43
N ALA A 684 -16.59 -18.56 -18.13
CA ALA A 684 -17.85 -18.95 -17.50
C ALA A 684 -18.88 -17.79 -17.45
N THR A 685 -18.74 -16.80 -18.34
CA THR A 685 -19.67 -15.68 -18.50
C THR A 685 -20.95 -16.10 -19.21
N ASP A 686 -22.04 -15.37 -18.97
CA ASP A 686 -23.33 -15.67 -19.58
C ASP A 686 -23.35 -15.25 -21.07
N SER A 687 -22.63 -14.19 -21.44
CA SER A 687 -22.39 -13.81 -22.84
C SER A 687 -21.41 -14.77 -23.50
N PHE A 688 -21.87 -15.42 -24.58
CA PHE A 688 -21.00 -16.24 -25.42
C PHE A 688 -20.15 -15.39 -26.37
N LEU A 689 -20.59 -14.18 -26.75
CA LEU A 689 -19.80 -13.26 -27.57
C LEU A 689 -18.56 -12.78 -26.82
N SER A 690 -18.72 -12.41 -25.55
CA SER A 690 -17.61 -12.02 -24.69
C SER A 690 -16.61 -13.17 -24.48
N ALA A 691 -17.11 -14.36 -24.14
CA ALA A 691 -16.26 -15.55 -23.94
C ALA A 691 -15.51 -15.95 -25.23
N ALA A 692 -16.18 -15.96 -26.38
CA ALA A 692 -15.59 -16.39 -27.66
C ALA A 692 -14.47 -15.47 -28.16
N SER A 693 -14.49 -14.19 -27.76
CA SER A 693 -13.46 -13.21 -28.10
C SER A 693 -12.16 -13.36 -27.29
N PHE A 694 -12.22 -14.07 -26.15
CA PHE A 694 -11.10 -14.22 -25.24
C PHE A 694 -10.23 -15.43 -25.59
N GLN A 695 -10.79 -16.64 -25.44
CA GLN A 695 -10.12 -17.93 -25.71
C GLN A 695 -11.12 -18.98 -26.20
N GLU A 696 -10.60 -20.04 -26.84
CA GLU A 696 -11.37 -21.25 -27.21
C GLU A 696 -12.65 -20.99 -28.03
N THR A 697 -12.60 -20.04 -28.96
CA THR A 697 -13.72 -19.54 -29.78
C THR A 697 -14.59 -20.67 -30.35
N THR A 698 -13.99 -21.68 -30.98
CA THR A 698 -14.73 -22.81 -31.58
C THR A 698 -15.55 -23.58 -30.56
N ARG A 699 -15.00 -23.84 -29.37
CA ARG A 699 -15.69 -24.58 -28.30
C ARG A 699 -16.87 -23.78 -27.77
N VAL A 700 -16.67 -22.48 -27.51
CA VAL A 700 -17.71 -21.58 -26.99
C VAL A 700 -18.87 -21.44 -27.97
N LEU A 701 -18.58 -21.19 -29.25
CA LEU A 701 -19.62 -21.05 -30.28
C LEU A 701 -20.39 -22.34 -30.51
N THR A 702 -19.71 -23.50 -30.45
CA THR A 702 -20.37 -24.81 -30.60
C THR A 702 -21.34 -25.07 -29.45
N ASP A 703 -20.93 -24.81 -28.20
CA ASP A 703 -21.81 -24.96 -27.02
C ASP A 703 -23.01 -24.01 -27.07
N ALA A 704 -22.78 -22.75 -27.48
CA ALA A 704 -23.84 -21.75 -27.64
C ALA A 704 -24.85 -22.14 -28.72
N ALA A 705 -24.39 -22.68 -29.86
CA ALA A 705 -25.24 -23.15 -30.94
C ALA A 705 -26.08 -24.36 -30.53
N ILE A 706 -25.49 -25.35 -29.85
CA ILE A 706 -26.20 -26.55 -29.36
C ILE A 706 -27.29 -26.16 -28.36
N LYS A 707 -26.97 -25.24 -27.44
CA LYS A 707 -27.90 -24.78 -26.40
C LYS A 707 -28.89 -23.71 -26.89
N THR A 708 -28.78 -23.28 -28.15
CA THR A 708 -29.59 -22.17 -28.72
C THR A 708 -29.55 -20.93 -27.81
N LYS A 709 -28.36 -20.55 -27.31
CA LYS A 709 -28.19 -19.42 -26.40
C LYS A 709 -28.50 -18.10 -27.10
N THR A 710 -29.13 -17.19 -26.36
CA THR A 710 -29.33 -15.79 -26.77
C THR A 710 -28.45 -14.89 -25.91
N ASP A 711 -27.84 -13.87 -26.52
CA ASP A 711 -26.96 -12.92 -25.83
C ASP A 711 -27.72 -11.60 -25.60
N PRO A 712 -27.88 -11.15 -24.33
CA PRO A 712 -28.63 -9.93 -24.03
C PRO A 712 -27.81 -8.63 -24.23
N LEU A 713 -26.51 -8.71 -24.57
CA LEU A 713 -25.65 -7.55 -24.86
C LEU A 713 -25.57 -6.54 -23.70
N ILE A 714 -25.48 -7.04 -22.47
CA ILE A 714 -25.48 -6.22 -21.24
C ILE A 714 -24.10 -5.64 -20.93
N GLY A 715 -23.03 -6.30 -21.37
CA GLY A 715 -21.65 -5.98 -21.05
C GLY A 715 -21.04 -4.92 -21.96
N LEU A 716 -19.77 -4.59 -21.70
CA LEU A 716 -19.05 -3.61 -22.49
C LEU A 716 -18.57 -4.22 -23.81
N LYS A 717 -18.05 -5.44 -23.76
CA LYS A 717 -17.34 -6.06 -24.88
C LYS A 717 -18.26 -6.41 -26.03
N GLU A 718 -19.45 -6.92 -25.76
CA GLU A 718 -20.41 -7.29 -26.79
C GLU A 718 -20.88 -6.04 -27.56
N ASN A 719 -21.12 -4.94 -26.85
CA ASN A 719 -21.49 -3.68 -27.49
C ASN A 719 -20.36 -3.11 -28.35
N VAL A 720 -19.10 -3.20 -27.90
CA VAL A 720 -17.94 -2.82 -28.73
C VAL A 720 -17.85 -3.69 -29.99
N ILE A 721 -17.98 -5.02 -29.87
CA ILE A 721 -17.91 -5.95 -31.01
C ILE A 721 -18.96 -5.63 -32.07
N ILE A 722 -20.18 -5.29 -31.66
CA ILE A 722 -21.31 -5.06 -32.56
C ILE A 722 -21.36 -3.59 -33.05
N GLY A 723 -20.51 -2.70 -32.50
CA GLY A 723 -20.48 -1.28 -32.86
C GLY A 723 -21.60 -0.45 -32.23
N LYS A 724 -22.14 -0.88 -31.08
CA LYS A 724 -23.08 -0.09 -30.27
C LYS A 724 -22.33 0.72 -29.21
N LEU A 725 -23.01 1.75 -28.69
CA LEU A 725 -22.50 2.49 -27.53
C LEU A 725 -22.42 1.58 -26.31
N ILE A 726 -21.31 1.67 -25.57
CA ILE A 726 -21.12 0.89 -24.35
C ILE A 726 -22.09 1.36 -23.24
N PRO A 727 -22.63 0.45 -22.41
CA PRO A 727 -23.56 0.78 -21.33
C PRO A 727 -22.86 1.31 -20.06
N ALA A 728 -21.82 2.14 -20.22
CA ALA A 728 -21.05 2.76 -19.14
C ALA A 728 -20.79 4.25 -19.42
N GLY A 729 -20.53 5.02 -18.36
CA GLY A 729 -20.37 6.47 -18.42
C GLY A 729 -21.54 7.14 -19.15
N THR A 730 -21.23 8.07 -20.05
CA THR A 730 -22.23 8.81 -20.86
C THR A 730 -23.05 7.92 -21.81
N GLY A 731 -22.63 6.68 -22.05
CA GLY A 731 -23.35 5.72 -22.87
C GLY A 731 -24.59 5.11 -22.19
N MET A 732 -24.73 5.27 -20.86
CA MET A 732 -25.92 4.79 -20.14
C MET A 732 -27.20 5.52 -20.59
N GLY A 733 -28.30 4.79 -20.66
CA GLY A 733 -29.62 5.34 -21.01
C GLY A 733 -30.05 6.49 -20.12
N ARG A 734 -29.68 6.49 -18.82
CA ARG A 734 -30.02 7.57 -17.86
C ARG A 734 -29.47 8.93 -18.30
N TYR A 735 -28.23 8.98 -18.81
CA TYR A 735 -27.62 10.24 -19.26
C TYR A 735 -28.07 10.65 -20.66
N ARG A 736 -28.34 9.67 -21.53
CA ARG A 736 -28.80 9.93 -22.90
C ARG A 736 -30.25 10.40 -22.97
N ASN A 737 -31.07 9.97 -22.04
CA ASN A 737 -32.50 10.28 -22.02
C ASN A 737 -32.84 11.46 -21.10
N ILE A 738 -31.84 12.25 -20.68
CA ILE A 738 -32.08 13.47 -19.90
C ILE A 738 -32.87 14.45 -20.77
N ARG A 739 -34.13 14.70 -20.40
CA ARG A 739 -34.93 15.79 -20.97
C ARG A 739 -34.58 17.08 -20.23
N VAL A 740 -33.89 17.98 -20.91
CA VAL A 740 -33.57 19.31 -20.37
C VAL A 740 -34.84 20.15 -20.46
N VAL A 741 -35.50 20.37 -19.32
CA VAL A 741 -36.62 21.30 -19.22
C VAL A 741 -36.03 22.71 -19.07
N VAL A 742 -36.18 23.54 -20.09
CA VAL A 742 -35.80 24.96 -20.01
C VAL A 742 -36.86 25.67 -19.18
N ALA A 743 -36.45 26.31 -18.08
CA ALA A 743 -37.35 27.08 -17.23
C ALA A 743 -37.98 28.23 -18.03
N GLY A 744 -39.27 28.10 -18.39
CA GLY A 744 -40.03 29.13 -19.12
C GLY A 744 -41.02 28.62 -20.17
N THR A 745 -40.99 27.32 -20.53
CA THR A 745 -41.98 26.73 -21.45
C THR A 745 -42.85 25.71 -20.70
N GLU A 746 -44.11 26.07 -20.43
CA GLU A 746 -45.14 25.13 -20.00
C GLU A 746 -45.48 24.19 -21.17
N GLU A 747 -44.81 23.04 -21.24
CA GLU A 747 -45.33 21.90 -21.99
C GLU A 747 -45.84 20.85 -20.99
N ASN A 748 -47.12 20.48 -21.16
CA ASN A 748 -47.82 19.48 -20.38
C ASN A 748 -47.03 18.17 -20.32
N VAL A 749 -46.55 17.83 -19.12
CA VAL A 749 -45.88 16.56 -18.83
C VAL A 749 -46.92 15.44 -18.84
N ASP A 750 -46.90 14.60 -19.88
CA ASP A 750 -47.64 13.34 -19.92
C ASP A 750 -46.95 12.33 -18.99
N THR A 751 -47.55 12.05 -17.83
CA THR A 751 -47.02 11.19 -16.77
C THR A 751 -47.15 9.68 -17.04
N ARG A 752 -47.29 9.26 -18.30
CA ARG A 752 -47.42 7.84 -18.68
C ARG A 752 -46.09 7.21 -19.09
N ALA A 753 -45.15 7.13 -18.16
CA ALA A 753 -44.05 6.18 -18.25
C ALA A 753 -43.60 5.81 -16.82
N GLY A 754 -44.43 5.01 -16.15
CA GLY A 754 -44.08 4.43 -14.87
C GLY A 754 -42.98 3.39 -15.04
N LEU A 755 -41.87 3.58 -14.32
CA LEU A 755 -41.09 2.53 -13.70
C LEU A 755 -40.73 3.04 -12.29
N PRO A 756 -41.01 2.30 -11.21
CA PRO A 756 -40.77 2.78 -9.85
C PRO A 756 -39.27 2.89 -9.56
N VAL A 757 -38.95 3.91 -8.75
CA VAL A 757 -37.65 4.26 -8.18
C VAL A 757 -37.11 3.16 -7.27
#